data_AF-A0AAE3CX37-F1
#
_entry.id   AF-A0AAE3CX37-F1
#
_cell.length_a   1.000
_cell.length_b   1.000
_cell.length_c   1.000
_cell.angle_alpha   90.00
_cell.angle_beta   90.00
_cell.angle_gamma   90.00
#
_symmetry.space_group_name_H-M   'P 1'
#
loop_
_entity.id
_entity.type
_entity.pdbx_description
1 polymer ?
#
loop_
_entity_poly.entity_id
_entity_poly.type
_entity_poly.pdbx_seq_one_letter_code
_entity_poly.pdbx_strand_id
1 'polypeptide(L)'
;MASVITVAFENWKAQEAASGKAVLLDEFVFANVPNLDPTQPIDRNEKLPPANQIVHRQAVNKAGLASENAVAYSVTMGADVGNFDFNWIGLLNKASGTVAMITHAPTQKKLKNQNGQQGNVLTRSFILEFQGAAEETQIKTSAETWQIDFTARLSGIDEMQRLINVDSYGAAAFFNDGFEVTRSGEQYTVKKGLGYVGGLRGELAQNQILNGLRNTKVYVDFSYQGNIVSQWNTVVKITSAATLNNYVDAAGFTHQVFAIASIDASGNVKDLRPMGGLSSQEIAALETRFKLDLSKKIDKANITHVKGNSTELVVSQQLLTTEVGKLQPSGNYLNVGDGGWMKDIGVSLNNTAKLSNYRINSIGYAYASISTDTFKSTNNLIFNLFGYLNNKYGAQIAVIPNTSGDIGFRVISNDVVGDWMELAKKSYVDNALSNLVTSTTFKAELDKKLNTNDVTQTSGTSTTQVPSQNAVSIWMNDRYTKSQVDSLLNNKMNTGAGGWMANRGVALTSSSKLADYRLNSIGYAWNTVSSDLFLGANNLFLNLFGFTDSTYGAQLAVIPSVGNERIGFRVIQSNNVGGWIEFATKNYVDNITLGKGQKYHSEKTEKVAGTNYTNTTAAAIYVCASILQRDTGGQANISAYVDSALIQTQSCYAKDTWATVSFIVPPGSSYRIEKGANVNIEAWSELR
;
A
#
# COMPACT_ATOMS: atom_id res chain seq x y z
N MET A 1 32.99 -28.94 52.16
CA MET A 1 33.21 -27.96 53.25
C MET A 1 32.04 -26.99 53.19
N ALA A 2 31.24 -26.94 54.24
CA ALA A 2 30.15 -25.97 54.32
C ALA A 2 30.76 -24.59 54.63
N SER A 3 30.23 -23.56 54.00
CA SER A 3 30.64 -22.18 54.22
C SER A 3 29.38 -21.34 54.42
N VAL A 4 29.50 -20.27 55.21
CA VAL A 4 28.34 -19.45 55.57
C VAL A 4 28.65 -17.97 55.55
N ILE A 5 27.68 -17.17 55.08
CA ILE A 5 27.71 -15.71 55.12
C ILE A 5 27.18 -15.26 56.49
N THR A 6 27.95 -14.42 57.19
CA THR A 6 27.60 -13.98 58.54
C THR A 6 26.52 -12.90 58.54
N VAL A 7 25.76 -12.81 59.63
CA VAL A 7 24.78 -11.74 59.84
C VAL A 7 25.47 -10.37 60.00
N ALA A 8 26.68 -10.35 60.58
CA ALA A 8 27.47 -9.12 60.73
C ALA A 8 27.80 -8.50 59.37
N PHE A 9 28.09 -9.34 58.38
CA PHE A 9 28.36 -8.89 57.02
C PHE A 9 27.12 -8.37 56.31
N GLU A 10 25.98 -9.04 56.41
CA GLU A 10 24.73 -8.55 55.80
C GLU A 10 24.36 -7.15 56.33
N ASN A 11 24.50 -6.93 57.64
CA ASN A 11 24.25 -5.64 58.26
C ASN A 11 25.26 -4.56 57.84
N TRP A 12 26.56 -4.90 57.83
CA TRP A 12 27.60 -3.97 57.41
C TRP A 12 27.50 -3.61 55.92
N LYS A 13 27.20 -4.61 55.06
CA LYS A 13 26.95 -4.43 53.63
C LYS A 13 25.83 -3.43 53.37
N ALA A 14 24.71 -3.55 54.09
CA ALA A 14 23.60 -2.61 53.99
C ALA A 14 24.00 -1.18 54.41
N GLN A 15 24.88 -1.01 55.40
CA GLN A 15 25.40 0.29 55.82
C GLN A 15 26.35 0.92 54.79
N GLU A 16 27.25 0.13 54.20
CA GLU A 16 28.16 0.60 53.15
C GLU A 16 27.39 0.99 51.88
N ALA A 17 26.37 0.19 51.50
CA ALA A 17 25.47 0.50 50.40
C ALA A 17 24.69 1.81 50.63
N ALA A 18 24.16 2.03 51.83
CA ALA A 18 23.51 3.30 52.19
C ALA A 18 24.48 4.50 52.18
N SER A 19 25.78 4.25 52.37
CA SER A 19 26.84 5.26 52.36
C SER A 19 27.51 5.43 50.99
N GLY A 20 27.06 4.70 49.97
CA GLY A 20 27.61 4.73 48.60
C GLY A 20 29.04 4.20 48.47
N LYS A 21 29.50 3.36 49.42
CA LYS A 21 30.84 2.77 49.42
C LYS A 21 30.81 1.33 48.89
N ALA A 22 31.89 0.94 48.22
CA ALA A 22 32.04 -0.42 47.73
C ALA A 22 32.32 -1.40 48.89
N VAL A 23 31.74 -2.58 48.80
CA VAL A 23 31.91 -3.69 49.75
C VAL A 23 33.29 -4.32 49.49
N LEU A 24 34.31 -3.84 50.20
CA LEU A 24 35.68 -4.33 50.08
C LEU A 24 35.93 -5.50 51.04
N LEU A 25 36.40 -6.64 50.52
CA LEU A 25 36.93 -7.75 51.34
C LEU A 25 38.37 -8.02 50.91
N ASP A 26 39.31 -7.80 51.81
CA ASP A 26 40.73 -7.66 51.50
C ASP A 26 41.63 -8.56 52.35
N GLU A 27 41.10 -9.30 53.32
CA GLU A 27 41.91 -10.16 54.20
C GLU A 27 41.27 -11.55 54.42
N PHE A 28 42.10 -12.59 54.26
CA PHE A 28 41.83 -13.94 54.76
C PHE A 28 42.50 -14.15 56.12
N VAL A 29 41.78 -14.81 57.02
CA VAL A 29 42.25 -15.18 58.36
C VAL A 29 42.14 -16.67 58.56
N PHE A 30 43.21 -17.25 59.11
CA PHE A 30 43.32 -18.65 59.46
C PHE A 30 43.46 -18.76 60.97
N ALA A 31 42.66 -19.61 61.59
CA ALA A 31 42.68 -19.84 63.03
C ALA A 31 42.65 -21.34 63.36
N ASN A 32 43.19 -21.66 64.53
CA ASN A 32 43.11 -22.97 65.14
C ASN A 32 42.18 -22.91 66.36
N VAL A 33 40.92 -23.23 66.14
CA VAL A 33 39.87 -23.18 67.16
C VAL A 33 39.79 -24.55 67.85
N PRO A 34 40.05 -24.66 69.16
CA PRO A 34 39.98 -25.92 69.87
C PRO A 34 38.58 -26.54 69.81
N ASN A 35 38.51 -27.87 69.63
CA ASN A 35 37.26 -28.66 69.63
C ASN A 35 36.22 -28.25 68.56
N LEU A 36 36.67 -27.65 67.45
CA LEU A 36 35.79 -27.33 66.32
C LEU A 36 35.37 -28.61 65.58
N ASP A 37 34.06 -28.86 65.48
CA ASP A 37 33.49 -29.98 64.71
C ASP A 37 33.06 -29.50 63.31
N PRO A 38 33.79 -29.86 62.24
CA PRO A 38 33.48 -29.41 60.88
C PRO A 38 32.25 -30.11 60.28
N THR A 39 31.62 -31.05 60.99
CA THR A 39 30.39 -31.72 60.55
C THR A 39 29.12 -31.03 61.01
N GLN A 40 29.21 -30.12 61.98
CA GLN A 40 28.08 -29.30 62.43
C GLN A 40 27.85 -28.10 61.51
N PRO A 41 26.61 -27.62 61.38
CA PRO A 41 26.32 -26.36 60.69
C PRO A 41 27.04 -25.17 61.36
N ILE A 42 27.58 -24.27 60.55
CA ILE A 42 28.27 -23.06 61.03
C ILE A 42 27.23 -22.02 61.48
N ASP A 43 27.36 -21.46 62.68
CA ASP A 43 26.48 -20.39 63.18
C ASP A 43 26.76 -19.09 62.42
N ARG A 44 25.70 -18.49 61.85
CA ARG A 44 25.79 -17.23 61.10
C ARG A 44 26.14 -16.03 61.96
N ASN A 45 26.00 -16.13 63.28
CA ASN A 45 26.39 -15.09 64.24
C ASN A 45 27.82 -15.28 64.77
N GLU A 46 28.53 -16.31 64.29
CA GLU A 46 29.90 -16.58 64.67
C GLU A 46 30.81 -15.39 64.34
N LYS A 47 31.63 -15.01 65.32
CA LYS A 47 32.53 -13.86 65.25
C LYS A 47 33.95 -14.30 64.92
N LEU A 48 34.80 -13.31 64.60
CA LEU A 48 36.22 -13.54 64.45
C LEU A 48 36.79 -14.20 65.73
N PRO A 49 37.54 -15.32 65.60
CA PRO A 49 38.17 -15.96 66.75
C PRO A 49 39.09 -15.01 67.54
N PRO A 50 39.27 -15.24 68.86
CA PRO A 50 40.20 -14.46 69.67
C PRO A 50 41.63 -14.45 69.11
N ALA A 51 42.37 -13.36 69.32
CA ALA A 51 43.66 -13.12 68.69
C ALA A 51 44.72 -14.23 68.95
N ASN A 52 44.63 -14.93 70.09
CA ASN A 52 45.53 -16.04 70.44
C ASN A 52 45.26 -17.34 69.67
N GLN A 53 44.12 -17.45 68.97
CA GLN A 53 43.77 -18.60 68.12
C GLN A 53 44.07 -18.33 66.64
N ILE A 54 44.33 -17.08 66.26
CA ILE A 54 44.63 -16.69 64.88
C ILE A 54 46.09 -17.01 64.59
N VAL A 55 46.31 -17.92 63.64
CA VAL A 55 47.64 -18.42 63.30
C VAL A 55 48.22 -17.72 62.08
N HIS A 56 47.39 -17.19 61.18
CA HIS A 56 47.86 -16.47 60.00
C HIS A 56 46.82 -15.48 59.48
N ARG A 57 47.29 -14.37 58.94
CA ARG A 57 46.48 -13.38 58.21
C ARG A 57 47.17 -13.03 56.91
N GLN A 58 46.41 -12.92 55.83
CA GLN A 58 46.97 -12.59 54.53
C GLN A 58 45.98 -11.80 53.69
N ALA A 59 46.50 -10.83 52.92
CA ALA A 59 45.69 -10.11 51.95
C ALA A 59 45.14 -11.08 50.88
N VAL A 60 43.95 -10.78 50.38
CA VAL A 60 43.38 -11.49 49.22
C VAL A 60 44.38 -11.39 48.05
N ASN A 61 44.79 -12.53 47.50
CA ASN A 61 45.75 -12.56 46.39
C ASN A 61 45.11 -12.23 45.05
N LYS A 62 43.91 -12.78 44.80
CA LYS A 62 43.12 -12.50 43.61
C LYS A 62 41.65 -12.54 43.98
N ALA A 63 40.88 -11.61 43.43
CA ALA A 63 39.43 -11.65 43.42
C ALA A 63 38.94 -11.62 41.97
N GLY A 64 37.84 -12.29 41.68
CA GLY A 64 37.30 -12.39 40.34
C GLY A 64 35.80 -12.64 40.34
N LEU A 65 35.13 -12.13 39.32
CA LEU A 65 33.71 -12.30 39.08
C LEU A 65 33.45 -13.77 38.71
N ALA A 66 32.56 -14.43 39.46
CA ALA A 66 32.06 -15.77 39.14
C ALA A 66 30.71 -15.69 38.41
N SER A 67 29.85 -14.76 38.80
CA SER A 67 28.62 -14.35 38.10
C SER A 67 28.19 -12.94 38.56
N GLU A 68 27.17 -12.33 37.95
CA GLU A 68 26.65 -11.01 38.37
C GLU A 68 26.28 -10.94 39.87
N ASN A 69 25.90 -12.08 40.46
CA ASN A 69 25.54 -12.21 41.87
C ASN A 69 26.56 -13.01 42.70
N ALA A 70 27.75 -13.32 42.15
CA ALA A 70 28.77 -14.08 42.89
C ALA A 70 30.19 -13.64 42.57
N VAL A 71 31.01 -13.44 43.60
CA VAL A 71 32.41 -13.05 43.49
C VAL A 71 33.29 -14.04 44.23
N ALA A 72 34.34 -14.50 43.56
CA ALA A 72 35.34 -15.40 44.12
C ALA A 72 36.51 -14.60 44.70
N TYR A 73 36.95 -14.96 45.90
CA TYR A 73 38.14 -14.45 46.57
C TYR A 73 39.09 -15.61 46.81
N SER A 74 40.38 -15.41 46.56
CA SER A 74 41.37 -16.45 46.78
C SER A 74 42.63 -15.95 47.47
N VAL A 75 43.25 -16.85 48.20
CA VAL A 75 44.53 -16.67 48.85
C VAL A 75 45.42 -17.88 48.55
N THR A 76 46.65 -17.61 48.15
CA THR A 76 47.70 -18.59 47.90
C THR A 76 48.83 -18.32 48.86
N MET A 77 49.08 -19.26 49.75
CA MET A 77 50.24 -19.27 50.64
C MET A 77 51.32 -20.16 50.03
N GLY A 78 52.46 -19.58 49.69
CA GLY A 78 53.64 -20.29 49.18
C GLY A 78 54.33 -21.14 50.25
N ALA A 79 55.34 -21.90 49.85
CA ALA A 79 56.12 -22.76 50.76
C ALA A 79 57.12 -21.96 51.64
N ASP A 80 57.13 -20.63 51.54
CA ASP A 80 57.88 -19.67 52.35
C ASP A 80 57.12 -19.21 53.61
N VAL A 81 55.81 -19.44 53.65
CA VAL A 81 54.90 -19.12 54.76
C VAL A 81 54.98 -20.21 55.85
N GLY A 82 55.05 -19.78 57.12
CA GLY A 82 55.41 -20.57 58.31
C GLY A 82 54.57 -21.83 58.60
N ASN A 83 55.05 -22.62 59.56
CA ASN A 83 54.38 -23.85 60.02
C ASN A 83 53.22 -23.51 60.96
N PHE A 84 52.01 -23.95 60.64
CA PHE A 84 50.87 -23.84 61.54
C PHE A 84 49.77 -24.84 61.19
N ASP A 85 48.97 -25.18 62.18
CA ASP A 85 47.75 -25.96 62.02
C ASP A 85 46.55 -25.01 62.08
N PHE A 86 45.53 -25.26 61.26
CA PHE A 86 44.31 -24.45 61.24
C PHE A 86 43.10 -25.33 60.90
N ASN A 87 41.94 -24.95 61.40
CA ASN A 87 40.66 -25.61 61.14
C ASN A 87 39.52 -24.60 60.86
N TRP A 88 39.83 -23.31 60.96
CA TRP A 88 38.90 -22.22 60.71
C TRP A 88 39.48 -21.26 59.68
N ILE A 89 38.67 -20.86 58.70
CA ILE A 89 39.05 -19.91 57.65
C ILE A 89 37.95 -18.85 57.53
N GLY A 90 38.34 -17.58 57.56
CA GLY A 90 37.43 -16.45 57.40
C GLY A 90 37.90 -15.47 56.33
N LEU A 91 36.95 -14.90 55.60
CA LEU A 91 37.16 -13.75 54.70
C LEU A 91 36.56 -12.51 55.35
N LEU A 92 37.30 -11.40 55.42
CA LEU A 92 36.87 -10.20 56.15
C LEU A 92 37.30 -8.89 55.48
N ASN A 93 36.69 -7.79 55.94
CA ASN A 93 37.13 -6.43 55.66
C ASN A 93 38.10 -5.97 56.77
N LYS A 94 39.35 -5.66 56.41
CA LYS A 94 40.42 -5.35 57.35
C LYS A 94 40.18 -4.06 58.13
N ALA A 95 39.56 -3.05 57.51
CA ALA A 95 39.35 -1.73 58.10
C ALA A 95 38.26 -1.74 59.19
N SER A 96 37.16 -2.45 58.95
CA SER A 96 36.02 -2.56 59.89
C SER A 96 36.15 -3.76 60.83
N GLY A 97 36.96 -4.76 60.47
CA GLY A 97 37.04 -6.03 61.20
C GLY A 97 35.84 -6.97 60.95
N THR A 98 34.93 -6.62 60.03
CA THR A 98 33.72 -7.40 59.74
C THR A 98 34.05 -8.68 58.98
N VAL A 99 33.67 -9.83 59.54
CA VAL A 99 33.83 -11.15 58.90
C VAL A 99 32.69 -11.40 57.92
N ALA A 100 33.00 -11.57 56.64
CA ALA A 100 32.04 -11.84 55.58
C ALA A 100 31.57 -13.29 55.54
N MET A 101 32.52 -14.21 55.50
CA MET A 101 32.25 -15.60 55.23
C MET A 101 33.19 -16.49 56.04
N ILE A 102 32.64 -17.59 56.56
CA ILE A 102 33.34 -18.54 57.43
C ILE A 102 33.27 -19.93 56.80
N THR A 103 34.36 -20.69 56.90
CA THR A 103 34.40 -22.13 56.59
C THR A 103 35.12 -22.87 57.70
N HIS A 104 34.53 -23.96 58.18
CA HIS A 104 35.19 -24.92 59.05
C HIS A 104 35.70 -26.11 58.24
N ALA A 105 36.87 -26.60 58.58
CA ALA A 105 37.50 -27.76 57.97
C ALA A 105 38.12 -28.64 59.05
N PRO A 106 38.31 -29.95 58.80
CA PRO A 106 39.20 -30.76 59.63
C PRO A 106 40.58 -30.10 59.75
N THR A 107 41.29 -30.29 60.86
CA THR A 107 42.59 -29.65 61.09
C THR A 107 43.58 -29.94 59.97
N GLN A 108 44.05 -28.87 59.33
CA GLN A 108 44.96 -28.87 58.19
C GLN A 108 46.30 -28.27 58.59
N LYS A 109 47.38 -28.81 58.01
CA LYS A 109 48.75 -28.37 58.29
C LYS A 109 49.31 -27.55 57.13
N LYS A 110 49.85 -26.37 57.45
CA LYS A 110 50.70 -25.58 56.58
C LYS A 110 52.16 -25.83 56.96
N LEU A 111 53.00 -26.17 55.99
CA LEU A 111 54.41 -26.48 56.18
C LEU A 111 55.28 -25.56 55.31
N LYS A 112 56.27 -24.94 55.92
CA LYS A 112 57.31 -24.11 55.31
C LYS A 112 58.51 -24.97 54.91
N ASN A 113 59.18 -24.59 53.82
CA ASN A 113 60.50 -25.09 53.46
C ASN A 113 61.52 -24.78 54.57
N GLN A 114 61.98 -25.82 55.29
CA GLN A 114 63.05 -25.72 56.28
C GLN A 114 63.76 -27.07 56.45
N ASN A 115 65.07 -27.06 56.67
CA ASN A 115 65.89 -28.24 57.01
C ASN A 115 65.70 -29.45 56.08
N GLY A 116 65.58 -29.23 54.76
CA GLY A 116 65.43 -30.30 53.77
C GLY A 116 64.03 -30.93 53.67
N GLN A 117 63.03 -30.45 54.44
CA GLN A 117 61.63 -30.82 54.26
C GLN A 117 60.95 -29.88 53.25
N GLN A 118 60.32 -30.46 52.22
CA GLN A 118 59.55 -29.72 51.23
C GLN A 118 58.22 -29.25 51.84
N GLY A 119 58.06 -27.93 51.92
CA GLY A 119 56.82 -27.27 52.33
C GLY A 119 55.73 -27.41 51.28
N ASN A 120 54.47 -27.22 51.68
CA ASN A 120 53.32 -27.29 50.80
C ASN A 120 52.87 -25.90 50.35
N VAL A 121 52.31 -25.78 49.15
CA VAL A 121 51.56 -24.59 48.71
C VAL A 121 50.11 -24.81 49.05
N LEU A 122 49.45 -23.79 49.60
CA LEU A 122 48.05 -23.89 50.00
C LEU A 122 47.25 -22.76 49.35
N THR A 123 46.32 -23.14 48.48
CA THR A 123 45.38 -22.21 47.85
C THR A 123 44.00 -22.44 48.44
N ARG A 124 43.31 -21.36 48.83
CA ARG A 124 41.93 -21.37 49.31
C ARG A 124 41.12 -20.35 48.53
N SER A 125 39.90 -20.74 48.20
CA SER A 125 38.98 -19.91 47.41
C SER A 125 37.61 -19.94 48.05
N PHE A 126 37.05 -18.76 48.30
CA PHE A 126 35.69 -18.56 48.77
C PHE A 126 34.87 -17.94 47.65
N ILE A 127 33.66 -18.45 47.42
CA ILE A 127 32.68 -17.84 46.53
C ILE A 127 31.64 -17.18 47.42
N LEU A 128 31.55 -15.86 47.33
CA LEU A 128 30.59 -15.05 48.06
C LEU A 128 29.42 -14.72 47.12
N GLU A 129 28.22 -15.22 47.45
CA GLU A 129 27.02 -15.09 46.62
C GLU A 129 25.98 -14.20 47.31
N PHE A 130 25.59 -13.11 46.66
CA PHE A 130 24.48 -12.24 47.05
C PHE A 130 24.03 -11.37 45.86
N GLN A 131 22.79 -10.89 45.89
CA GLN A 131 22.23 -10.09 44.80
C GLN A 131 23.04 -8.81 44.56
N GLY A 132 23.46 -8.57 43.31
CA GLY A 132 24.23 -7.40 42.92
C GLY A 132 25.71 -7.43 43.32
N ALA A 133 26.28 -8.61 43.66
CA ALA A 133 27.66 -8.72 44.14
C ALA A 133 28.70 -8.05 43.22
N ALA A 134 28.56 -8.15 41.90
CA ALA A 134 29.47 -7.52 40.95
C ALA A 134 29.51 -5.98 41.07
N GLU A 135 28.35 -5.39 41.34
CA GLU A 135 28.18 -3.94 41.44
C GLU A 135 28.61 -3.45 42.83
N GLU A 136 28.17 -4.12 43.89
CA GLU A 136 28.47 -3.74 45.27
C GLU A 136 29.95 -3.91 45.62
N THR A 137 30.65 -4.94 45.10
CA THR A 137 32.10 -5.10 45.33
C THR A 137 32.97 -4.46 44.24
N GLN A 138 32.36 -3.95 43.16
CA GLN A 138 33.01 -3.41 41.97
C GLN A 138 34.01 -4.35 41.27
N ILE A 139 33.91 -5.66 41.48
CA ILE A 139 34.78 -6.66 40.84
C ILE A 139 34.12 -7.13 39.54
N LYS A 140 34.66 -6.67 38.41
CA LYS A 140 34.09 -6.94 37.07
C LYS A 140 34.93 -7.89 36.21
N THR A 141 36.12 -8.26 36.66
CA THR A 141 37.05 -9.15 35.93
C THR A 141 36.76 -10.61 36.26
N SER A 142 36.52 -11.45 35.25
CA SER A 142 36.21 -12.89 35.43
C SER A 142 37.35 -13.68 36.09
N ALA A 143 37.03 -14.68 36.91
CA ALA A 143 38.00 -15.58 37.55
C ALA A 143 38.62 -16.60 36.57
N GLU A 144 39.93 -16.87 36.66
CA GLU A 144 40.67 -17.82 35.78
C GLU A 144 40.48 -19.30 36.22
N THR A 145 40.33 -20.20 35.23
CA THR A 145 39.63 -21.50 35.25
C THR A 145 40.21 -22.69 36.07
N TRP A 146 41.33 -22.56 36.80
CA TRP A 146 42.04 -23.71 37.40
C TRP A 146 41.69 -24.05 38.86
N GLN A 147 40.63 -23.46 39.43
CA GLN A 147 40.24 -23.67 40.84
C GLN A 147 39.00 -24.57 41.06
N ILE A 148 38.52 -25.33 40.06
CA ILE A 148 37.23 -26.03 40.10
C ILE A 148 37.38 -27.54 39.83
N ASP A 149 36.81 -28.39 40.70
CA ASP A 149 36.65 -29.84 40.46
C ASP A 149 35.58 -30.06 39.38
N PHE A 150 35.96 -30.73 38.29
CA PHE A 150 35.10 -30.92 37.12
C PHE A 150 34.51 -32.33 37.00
N THR A 151 34.74 -33.30 37.90
CA THR A 151 34.22 -34.67 37.71
C THR A 151 32.69 -34.73 37.69
N ALA A 152 32.04 -34.06 38.65
CA ALA A 152 30.59 -33.92 38.66
C ALA A 152 30.09 -33.11 37.45
N ARG A 153 30.88 -32.13 36.99
CA ARG A 153 30.54 -31.32 35.81
C ARG A 153 30.64 -32.12 34.51
N LEU A 154 31.67 -32.94 34.35
CA LEU A 154 31.90 -33.76 33.15
C LEU A 154 30.88 -34.89 33.04
N SER A 155 30.62 -35.62 34.13
CA SER A 155 29.53 -36.61 34.16
C SER A 155 28.17 -35.98 33.95
N GLY A 156 27.95 -34.77 34.51
CA GLY A 156 26.77 -33.96 34.22
C GLY A 156 26.68 -33.53 32.76
N ILE A 157 27.80 -33.23 32.09
CA ILE A 157 27.85 -32.91 30.66
C ILE A 157 27.54 -34.15 29.80
N ASP A 158 28.08 -35.32 30.12
CA ASP A 158 27.83 -36.56 29.38
C ASP A 158 26.36 -36.98 29.49
N GLU A 159 25.78 -36.92 30.71
CA GLU A 159 24.37 -37.20 30.92
C GLU A 159 23.47 -36.13 30.29
N MET A 160 23.86 -34.86 30.36
CA MET A 160 23.16 -33.78 29.65
C MET A 160 23.19 -34.02 28.13
N GLN A 161 24.32 -34.44 27.55
CA GLN A 161 24.43 -34.75 26.14
C GLN A 161 23.54 -35.94 25.77
N ARG A 162 23.50 -36.99 26.60
CA ARG A 162 22.60 -38.13 26.41
C ARG A 162 21.13 -37.67 26.45
N LEU A 163 20.74 -36.83 27.41
CA LEU A 163 19.38 -36.30 27.52
C LEU A 163 19.02 -35.38 26.35
N ILE A 164 19.92 -34.48 25.92
CA ILE A 164 19.74 -33.67 24.70
C ILE A 164 19.52 -34.56 23.47
N ASN A 165 20.26 -35.67 23.38
CA ASN A 165 20.04 -36.65 22.32
C ASN A 165 18.70 -37.37 22.48
N VAL A 166 18.24 -37.68 23.69
CA VAL A 166 16.88 -38.22 23.91
C VAL A 166 15.81 -37.21 23.49
N ASP A 167 15.98 -35.93 23.81
CA ASP A 167 15.05 -34.87 23.40
C ASP A 167 15.03 -34.71 21.87
N SER A 168 16.16 -34.97 21.20
CA SER A 168 16.30 -34.84 19.75
C SER A 168 15.92 -36.10 18.96
N TYR A 169 16.09 -37.29 19.53
CA TYR A 169 15.98 -38.58 18.83
C TYR A 169 14.98 -39.56 19.48
N GLY A 170 14.43 -39.23 20.64
CA GLY A 170 13.49 -40.07 21.38
C GLY A 170 14.14 -41.29 22.04
N ALA A 171 13.33 -42.31 22.31
CA ALA A 171 13.78 -43.56 22.91
C ALA A 171 14.75 -44.33 22.00
N ALA A 172 14.55 -44.25 20.68
CA ALA A 172 15.49 -44.72 19.68
C ALA A 172 15.28 -43.96 18.35
N ALA A 173 16.31 -43.94 17.51
CA ALA A 173 16.27 -43.40 16.15
C ALA A 173 17.25 -44.16 15.25
N PHE A 174 16.80 -44.50 14.05
CA PHE A 174 17.63 -45.17 13.04
C PHE A 174 17.60 -44.39 11.73
N PHE A 175 18.69 -44.46 10.97
CA PHE A 175 18.84 -43.70 9.73
C PHE A 175 19.08 -44.63 8.55
N ASN A 176 18.46 -44.29 7.41
CA ASN A 176 18.56 -45.05 6.18
C ASN A 176 18.24 -46.54 6.43
N ASP A 177 18.98 -47.42 5.78
CA ASP A 177 18.88 -48.87 5.93
C ASP A 177 19.58 -49.39 7.21
N GLY A 178 20.15 -48.51 8.05
CA GLY A 178 20.91 -48.90 9.22
C GLY A 178 20.05 -49.64 10.24
N PHE A 179 20.53 -50.80 10.71
CA PHE A 179 19.82 -51.70 11.61
C PHE A 179 18.54 -52.33 11.02
N GLU A 180 18.26 -52.17 9.72
CA GLU A 180 17.14 -52.88 9.08
C GLU A 180 17.36 -54.38 9.15
N VAL A 181 16.30 -55.13 9.49
CA VAL A 181 16.32 -56.58 9.46
C VAL A 181 15.67 -57.06 8.17
N THR A 182 16.42 -57.75 7.32
CA THR A 182 15.92 -58.37 6.10
C THR A 182 16.00 -59.89 6.18
N ARG A 183 15.10 -60.59 5.48
CA ARG A 183 15.05 -62.06 5.47
C ARG A 183 15.38 -62.61 4.09
N SER A 184 16.20 -63.66 4.05
CA SER A 184 16.42 -64.51 2.88
C SER A 184 16.40 -65.98 3.33
N GLY A 185 15.35 -66.72 2.98
CA GLY A 185 15.15 -68.08 3.52
C GLY A 185 15.03 -68.10 5.05
N GLU A 186 15.91 -68.83 5.73
CA GLU A 186 15.98 -68.89 7.21
C GLU A 186 17.01 -67.93 7.83
N GLN A 187 17.66 -67.13 7.00
CA GLN A 187 18.69 -66.19 7.40
C GLN A 187 18.12 -64.77 7.52
N TYR A 188 18.41 -64.12 8.65
CA TYR A 188 18.02 -62.74 8.94
C TYR A 188 19.27 -61.88 9.01
N THR A 189 19.32 -60.81 8.21
CA THR A 189 20.46 -59.90 8.16
C THR A 189 20.07 -58.57 8.80
N VAL A 190 20.80 -58.15 9.83
CA VAL A 190 20.75 -56.80 10.38
C VAL A 190 21.78 -55.96 9.65
N LYS A 191 21.34 -54.94 8.91
CA LYS A 191 22.23 -54.09 8.12
C LYS A 191 23.06 -53.16 9.01
N LYS A 192 24.31 -52.92 8.60
CA LYS A 192 25.22 -51.94 9.20
C LYS A 192 24.64 -50.53 9.13
N GLY A 193 24.98 -49.68 10.08
CA GLY A 193 24.58 -48.27 10.04
C GLY A 193 24.60 -47.60 11.41
N LEU A 194 24.13 -46.34 11.41
CA LEU A 194 24.09 -45.49 12.59
C LEU A 194 22.71 -45.53 13.25
N GLY A 195 22.69 -45.50 14.58
CA GLY A 195 21.48 -45.34 15.37
C GLY A 195 21.72 -44.57 16.66
N TYR A 196 20.63 -44.18 17.30
CA TYR A 196 20.60 -43.71 18.68
C TYR A 196 19.65 -44.60 19.48
N VAL A 197 20.05 -44.99 20.69
CA VAL A 197 19.21 -45.76 21.62
C VAL A 197 19.41 -45.22 23.02
N GLY A 198 18.34 -44.80 23.68
CA GLY A 198 18.40 -44.16 25.00
C GLY A 198 19.35 -42.95 25.07
N GLY A 199 19.49 -42.21 23.96
CA GLY A 199 20.37 -41.03 23.84
C GLY A 199 21.84 -41.34 23.52
N LEU A 200 22.24 -42.61 23.49
CA LEU A 200 23.58 -43.02 23.10
C LEU A 200 23.68 -43.13 21.58
N ARG A 201 24.71 -42.51 20.98
CA ARG A 201 25.01 -42.62 19.55
C ARG A 201 25.90 -43.83 19.30
N GLY A 202 25.50 -44.75 18.43
CA GLY A 202 26.26 -45.96 18.14
C GLY A 202 26.16 -46.37 16.68
N GLU A 203 27.24 -46.96 16.16
CA GLU A 203 27.34 -47.43 14.78
C GLU A 203 27.60 -48.94 14.76
N LEU A 204 26.75 -49.69 14.06
CA LEU A 204 27.03 -51.07 13.71
C LEU A 204 27.89 -51.07 12.44
N ALA A 205 29.17 -51.42 12.58
CA ALA A 205 30.15 -51.28 11.48
C ALA A 205 29.94 -52.28 10.32
N GLN A 206 29.36 -53.45 10.58
CA GLN A 206 29.17 -54.52 9.59
C GLN A 206 27.81 -55.21 9.76
N ASN A 207 27.30 -55.78 8.67
CA ASN A 207 26.03 -56.50 8.70
C ASN A 207 26.15 -57.72 9.63
N GLN A 208 25.15 -57.93 10.48
CA GLN A 208 25.12 -59.06 11.39
C GLN A 208 24.08 -60.09 10.94
N ILE A 209 24.48 -61.35 10.91
CA ILE A 209 23.62 -62.47 10.46
C ILE A 209 23.09 -63.21 11.69
N LEU A 210 21.78 -63.47 11.68
CA LEU A 210 21.07 -64.28 12.67
C LEU A 210 20.32 -65.41 11.95
N ASN A 211 20.15 -66.56 12.60
CA ASN A 211 19.51 -67.74 12.02
C ASN A 211 18.38 -68.24 12.91
N GLY A 212 17.38 -68.88 12.30
CA GLY A 212 16.35 -69.65 13.03
C GLY A 212 15.43 -68.81 13.92
N LEU A 213 15.20 -67.53 13.58
CA LEU A 213 14.33 -66.66 14.36
C LEU A 213 12.85 -66.97 14.07
N ARG A 214 12.06 -67.23 15.13
CA ARG A 214 10.59 -67.38 15.09
C ARG A 214 9.97 -66.88 16.39
N ASN A 215 8.79 -66.26 16.30
CA ASN A 215 8.05 -65.74 17.45
C ASN A 215 8.93 -64.93 18.43
N THR A 216 9.79 -64.07 17.88
CA THR A 216 10.82 -63.36 18.65
C THR A 216 11.00 -61.94 18.12
N LYS A 217 11.74 -61.11 18.85
CA LYS A 217 12.14 -59.78 18.41
C LYS A 217 13.66 -59.70 18.32
N VAL A 218 14.14 -58.87 17.40
CA VAL A 218 15.55 -58.50 17.31
C VAL A 218 15.70 -57.16 18.03
N TYR A 219 16.62 -57.11 18.98
CA TYR A 219 16.98 -55.93 19.75
C TYR A 219 18.37 -55.46 19.38
N VAL A 220 18.53 -54.16 19.37
CA VAL A 220 19.83 -53.50 19.46
C VAL A 220 20.09 -53.09 20.91
N ASP A 221 21.32 -53.23 21.36
CA ASP A 221 21.79 -52.98 22.72
C ASP A 221 22.99 -52.04 22.67
N PHE A 222 22.82 -50.84 23.23
CA PHE A 222 23.83 -49.79 23.28
C PHE A 222 24.29 -49.56 24.72
N SER A 223 25.60 -49.48 24.92
CA SER A 223 26.19 -49.20 26.23
C SER A 223 27.41 -48.28 26.08
N TYR A 224 27.49 -47.22 26.89
CA TYR A 224 28.60 -46.28 26.88
C TYR A 224 29.69 -46.78 27.84
N GLN A 225 30.84 -47.17 27.28
CA GLN A 225 31.89 -47.88 28.01
C GLN A 225 33.25 -47.22 27.77
N GLY A 226 34.12 -47.22 28.78
CA GLY A 226 35.47 -46.65 28.72
C GLY A 226 36.31 -47.06 29.93
N ASN A 227 37.61 -46.76 29.91
CA ASN A 227 38.51 -46.97 31.05
C ASN A 227 39.49 -45.79 31.20
N ILE A 228 40.33 -45.80 32.23
CA ILE A 228 41.23 -44.68 32.59
C ILE A 228 42.18 -44.28 31.44
N VAL A 229 42.49 -45.21 30.53
CA VAL A 229 43.42 -44.99 29.41
C VAL A 229 42.74 -44.97 28.04
N SER A 230 41.42 -45.10 27.98
CA SER A 230 40.67 -45.26 26.73
C SER A 230 39.58 -44.20 26.58
N GLN A 231 39.32 -43.80 25.34
CA GLN A 231 38.19 -42.94 25.02
C GLN A 231 36.90 -43.70 25.33
N TRP A 232 35.99 -43.05 26.05
CA TRP A 232 34.65 -43.59 26.25
C TRP A 232 33.88 -43.57 24.93
N ASN A 233 33.30 -44.72 24.55
CA ASN A 233 32.54 -44.87 23.32
C ASN A 233 31.34 -45.82 23.50
N THR A 234 30.35 -45.70 22.61
CA THR A 234 29.17 -46.59 22.61
C THR A 234 29.51 -47.93 21.97
N VAL A 235 29.37 -49.00 22.73
CA VAL A 235 29.42 -50.39 22.26
C VAL A 235 28.02 -50.80 21.80
N VAL A 236 27.94 -51.42 20.63
CA VAL A 236 26.69 -51.86 20.00
C VAL A 236 26.66 -53.38 19.87
N LYS A 237 25.57 -54.01 20.33
CA LYS A 237 25.34 -55.45 20.23
C LYS A 237 23.93 -55.75 19.72
N ILE A 238 23.78 -56.78 18.90
CA ILE A 238 22.47 -57.29 18.47
C ILE A 238 22.12 -58.57 19.24
N THR A 239 20.92 -58.63 19.78
CA THR A 239 20.40 -59.77 20.56
C THR A 239 18.98 -60.10 20.13
N SER A 240 18.61 -61.39 20.11
CA SER A 240 17.22 -61.82 19.89
C SER A 240 16.59 -62.30 21.20
N ALA A 241 15.35 -61.88 21.46
CA ALA A 241 14.59 -62.26 22.64
C ALA A 241 13.10 -62.02 22.41
N ALA A 242 12.22 -62.73 23.12
CA ALA A 242 10.79 -62.43 23.09
C ALA A 242 10.48 -61.07 23.74
N THR A 243 11.18 -60.74 24.85
CA THR A 243 11.10 -59.46 25.56
C THR A 243 12.46 -59.16 26.19
N LEU A 244 12.95 -57.93 26.04
CA LEU A 244 14.20 -57.45 26.64
C LEU A 244 14.00 -55.99 27.05
N ASN A 245 14.40 -55.66 28.28
CA ASN A 245 14.34 -54.31 28.85
C ASN A 245 15.76 -53.81 29.13
N ASN A 246 15.90 -52.50 29.36
CA ASN A 246 17.16 -51.89 29.78
C ASN A 246 17.69 -52.56 31.06
N TYR A 247 19.01 -52.72 31.15
CA TYR A 247 19.65 -53.44 32.26
C TYR A 247 21.03 -52.86 32.58
N VAL A 248 21.61 -53.28 33.70
CA VAL A 248 23.00 -52.99 34.08
C VAL A 248 23.76 -54.31 34.09
N ASP A 249 24.93 -54.35 33.46
CA ASP A 249 25.74 -55.56 33.41
C ASP A 249 26.53 -55.80 34.71
N ALA A 250 27.22 -56.93 34.81
CA ALA A 250 28.01 -57.29 36.00
C ALA A 250 29.23 -56.37 36.22
N ALA A 251 29.65 -55.61 35.21
CA ALA A 251 30.73 -54.63 35.29
C ALA A 251 30.24 -53.22 35.69
N GLY A 252 28.92 -53.04 35.85
CA GLY A 252 28.29 -51.78 36.25
C GLY A 252 27.97 -50.85 35.08
N PHE A 253 28.08 -51.30 33.84
CA PHE A 253 27.70 -50.49 32.67
C PHE A 253 26.21 -50.59 32.41
N THR A 254 25.58 -49.44 32.11
CA THR A 254 24.17 -49.37 31.75
C THR A 254 23.99 -49.71 30.27
N HIS A 255 22.95 -50.49 29.97
CA HIS A 255 22.56 -50.93 28.64
C HIS A 255 21.17 -50.40 28.27
N GLN A 256 21.09 -49.70 27.15
CA GLN A 256 19.87 -49.19 26.56
C GLN A 256 19.51 -50.08 25.37
N VAL A 257 18.34 -50.72 25.43
CA VAL A 257 17.90 -51.69 24.42
C VAL A 257 16.65 -51.23 23.70
N PHE A 258 16.55 -51.54 22.40
CA PHE A 258 15.37 -51.23 21.62
C PHE A 258 15.06 -52.33 20.59
N ALA A 259 13.79 -52.68 20.44
CA ALA A 259 13.36 -53.67 19.46
C ALA A 259 13.34 -53.06 18.05
N ILE A 260 14.19 -53.56 17.16
CA ILE A 260 14.30 -53.08 15.78
C ILE A 260 13.41 -53.86 14.82
N ALA A 261 13.04 -55.10 15.16
CA ALA A 261 12.10 -55.89 14.37
C ALA A 261 11.36 -56.93 15.22
N SER A 262 10.14 -57.29 14.79
CA SER A 262 9.45 -58.49 15.27
C SER A 262 9.34 -59.53 14.17
N ILE A 263 9.59 -60.79 14.52
CA ILE A 263 9.55 -61.96 13.63
C ILE A 263 8.38 -62.86 14.05
N ASP A 264 7.43 -63.07 13.15
CA ASP A 264 6.25 -63.90 13.43
C ASP A 264 6.53 -65.42 13.31
N ALA A 265 5.49 -66.24 13.50
CA ALA A 265 5.59 -67.71 13.41
C ALA A 265 5.97 -68.21 12.00
N SER A 266 5.61 -67.46 10.96
CA SER A 266 5.95 -67.75 9.56
C SER A 266 7.33 -67.19 9.18
N GLY A 267 7.98 -66.45 10.08
CA GLY A 267 9.26 -65.79 9.88
C GLY A 267 9.16 -64.44 9.16
N ASN A 268 7.96 -63.86 9.01
CA ASN A 268 7.86 -62.54 8.39
C ASN A 268 8.44 -61.48 9.32
N VAL A 269 9.19 -60.55 8.73
CA VAL A 269 9.81 -59.44 9.44
C VAL A 269 8.85 -58.26 9.42
N LYS A 270 8.54 -57.73 10.60
CA LYS A 270 7.93 -56.41 10.75
C LYS A 270 8.97 -55.46 11.34
N ASP A 271 9.28 -54.41 10.60
CA ASP A 271 10.18 -53.35 11.04
C ASP A 271 9.53 -52.57 12.20
N LEU A 272 10.31 -52.34 13.25
CA LEU A 272 9.91 -51.59 14.45
C LEU A 272 10.76 -50.34 14.66
N ARG A 273 11.70 -50.05 13.75
CA ARG A 273 12.62 -48.92 13.86
C ARG A 273 11.87 -47.59 13.74
N PRO A 274 11.99 -46.70 14.74
CA PRO A 274 11.67 -45.28 14.56
C PRO A 274 12.72 -44.63 13.64
N MET A 275 12.26 -44.05 12.53
CA MET A 275 13.13 -43.50 11.49
C MET A 275 13.38 -42.01 11.71
N GLY A 276 14.66 -41.60 11.68
CA GLY A 276 15.07 -40.21 11.81
C GLY A 276 14.95 -39.66 13.24
N GLY A 277 15.15 -38.34 13.40
CA GLY A 277 15.02 -37.66 14.71
C GLY A 277 13.58 -37.60 15.21
N LEU A 278 13.41 -37.29 16.50
CA LEU A 278 12.10 -37.22 17.16
C LEU A 278 11.15 -36.28 16.41
N SER A 279 11.63 -35.12 15.98
CA SER A 279 10.83 -34.18 15.17
C SER A 279 10.36 -34.79 13.84
N SER A 280 11.20 -35.57 13.16
CA SER A 280 10.83 -36.28 11.93
C SER A 280 9.81 -37.39 12.20
N GLN A 281 9.96 -38.09 13.32
CA GLN A 281 9.02 -39.13 13.76
C GLN A 281 7.66 -38.53 14.13
N GLU A 282 7.64 -37.40 14.84
CA GLU A 282 6.44 -36.64 15.19
C GLU A 282 5.76 -36.08 13.95
N ILE A 283 6.52 -35.52 13.01
CA ILE A 283 5.99 -35.08 11.72
C ILE A 283 5.38 -36.27 10.96
N ALA A 284 6.05 -37.42 10.88
CA ALA A 284 5.49 -38.60 10.20
C ALA A 284 4.21 -39.11 10.89
N ALA A 285 4.15 -39.07 12.22
CA ALA A 285 2.97 -39.42 13.00
C ALA A 285 1.83 -38.41 12.79
N LEU A 286 2.13 -37.11 12.78
CA LEU A 286 1.20 -36.04 12.49
C LEU A 286 0.71 -36.11 11.05
N GLU A 287 1.56 -36.40 10.07
CA GLU A 287 1.16 -36.62 8.68
C GLU A 287 0.19 -37.79 8.56
N THR A 288 0.45 -38.88 9.27
CA THR A 288 -0.43 -40.07 9.27
C THR A 288 -1.78 -39.73 9.89
N ARG A 289 -1.79 -39.01 11.03
CA ARG A 289 -3.01 -38.53 11.69
C ARG A 289 -3.76 -37.52 10.82
N PHE A 290 -3.06 -36.58 10.22
CA PHE A 290 -3.61 -35.56 9.33
C PHE A 290 -4.22 -36.20 8.08
N LYS A 291 -3.55 -37.17 7.46
CA LYS A 291 -4.11 -37.95 6.33
C LYS A 291 -5.39 -38.70 6.74
N LEU A 292 -5.40 -39.28 7.93
CA LEU A 292 -6.59 -39.97 8.47
C LEU A 292 -7.73 -38.97 8.73
N ASP A 293 -7.45 -37.84 9.37
CA ASP A 293 -8.45 -36.81 9.68
C ASP A 293 -8.97 -36.11 8.42
N LEU A 294 -8.12 -35.85 7.42
CA LEU A 294 -8.55 -35.39 6.10
C LEU A 294 -9.45 -36.43 5.43
N SER A 295 -9.10 -37.71 5.50
CA SER A 295 -9.95 -38.76 4.91
C SER A 295 -11.30 -38.94 5.61
N LYS A 296 -11.41 -38.51 6.88
CA LYS A 296 -12.66 -38.51 7.65
C LYS A 296 -13.49 -37.23 7.45
N LYS A 297 -12.83 -36.09 7.25
CA LYS A 297 -13.51 -34.78 7.06
C LYS A 297 -13.88 -34.50 5.60
N ILE A 298 -13.18 -35.14 4.66
CA ILE A 298 -13.43 -34.97 3.24
C ILE A 298 -14.10 -36.25 2.74
N ASP A 299 -15.40 -36.15 2.46
CA ASP A 299 -16.12 -37.17 1.72
C ASP A 299 -15.58 -37.20 0.28
N LYS A 300 -14.84 -38.27 -0.06
CA LYS A 300 -14.19 -38.41 -1.37
C LYS A 300 -15.18 -38.42 -2.53
N ALA A 301 -16.48 -38.61 -2.27
CA ALA A 301 -17.54 -38.48 -3.26
C ALA A 301 -17.76 -37.02 -3.73
N ASN A 302 -17.34 -36.01 -2.95
CA ASN A 302 -17.49 -34.58 -3.26
C ASN A 302 -16.21 -33.91 -3.82
N ILE A 303 -15.10 -34.64 -3.98
CA ILE A 303 -13.91 -34.13 -4.66
C ILE A 303 -13.99 -34.49 -6.15
N THR A 304 -14.81 -33.78 -6.90
CA THR A 304 -14.65 -33.69 -8.35
C THR A 304 -13.67 -32.56 -8.61
N HIS A 305 -12.51 -32.90 -9.19
CA HIS A 305 -11.47 -32.03 -9.77
C HIS A 305 -10.16 -32.07 -8.97
N VAL A 306 -9.31 -33.02 -9.35
CA VAL A 306 -7.88 -32.98 -9.10
C VAL A 306 -7.22 -32.26 -10.28
N LYS A 307 -6.53 -31.14 -10.04
CA LYS A 307 -5.40 -30.71 -10.89
C LYS A 307 -4.47 -29.71 -10.18
N GLY A 308 -3.23 -30.15 -9.93
CA GLY A 308 -2.05 -29.28 -9.97
C GLY A 308 -1.32 -29.02 -8.66
N ASN A 309 -0.10 -29.55 -8.56
CA ASN A 309 0.89 -29.26 -7.53
C ASN A 309 1.54 -27.89 -7.79
N SER A 310 0.95 -26.78 -7.33
CA SER A 310 1.63 -25.47 -7.33
C SER A 310 2.08 -25.10 -5.91
N THR A 311 3.37 -24.77 -5.77
CA THR A 311 4.00 -24.27 -4.52
C THR A 311 3.98 -22.75 -4.42
N GLU A 312 3.25 -22.06 -5.30
CA GLU A 312 3.01 -20.63 -5.13
C GLU A 312 1.89 -20.45 -4.11
N LEU A 313 2.13 -19.63 -3.08
CA LEU A 313 1.11 -19.23 -2.12
C LEU A 313 0.04 -18.40 -2.85
N VAL A 314 -0.88 -19.08 -3.52
CA VAL A 314 -2.08 -18.48 -4.08
C VAL A 314 -3.04 -18.20 -2.94
N VAL A 315 -3.40 -16.93 -2.80
CA VAL A 315 -4.55 -16.47 -2.03
C VAL A 315 -5.72 -17.43 -2.28
N SER A 316 -6.29 -18.00 -1.20
CA SER A 316 -7.35 -18.99 -1.33
C SER A 316 -8.50 -18.39 -2.13
N GLN A 317 -9.18 -19.18 -2.97
CA GLN A 317 -10.31 -18.67 -3.76
C GLN A 317 -11.35 -18.02 -2.84
N GLN A 318 -11.52 -18.52 -1.61
CA GLN A 318 -12.39 -17.89 -0.63
C GLN A 318 -11.85 -16.56 -0.10
N LEU A 319 -10.55 -16.40 0.15
CA LEU A 319 -9.96 -15.12 0.54
C LEU A 319 -9.99 -14.14 -0.64
N LEU A 320 -9.75 -14.61 -1.86
CA LEU A 320 -9.91 -13.82 -3.08
C LEU A 320 -11.38 -13.41 -3.27
N THR A 321 -12.35 -14.31 -3.14
CA THR A 321 -13.78 -14.01 -3.26
C THR A 321 -14.28 -13.16 -2.08
N THR A 322 -13.67 -13.28 -0.90
CA THR A 322 -14.00 -12.44 0.27
C THR A 322 -13.43 -11.03 0.11
N GLU A 323 -12.18 -10.89 -0.32
CA GLU A 323 -11.54 -9.58 -0.55
C GLU A 323 -12.05 -8.91 -1.85
N VAL A 324 -12.22 -9.67 -2.93
CA VAL A 324 -12.89 -9.21 -4.17
C VAL A 324 -14.38 -8.96 -3.91
N GLY A 325 -15.03 -9.71 -3.05
CA GLY A 325 -16.43 -9.46 -2.65
C GLY A 325 -16.60 -8.21 -1.79
N LYS A 326 -15.52 -7.74 -1.13
CA LYS A 326 -15.47 -6.41 -0.48
C LYS A 326 -15.23 -5.28 -1.49
N LEU A 327 -14.74 -5.59 -2.69
CA LEU A 327 -14.55 -4.66 -3.80
C LEU A 327 -15.78 -4.72 -4.72
N GLN A 328 -16.23 -3.59 -5.27
CA GLN A 328 -17.30 -3.63 -6.26
C GLN A 328 -16.78 -4.17 -7.61
N PRO A 329 -17.59 -4.92 -8.38
CA PRO A 329 -17.20 -5.40 -9.71
C PRO A 329 -16.74 -4.27 -10.62
N SER A 330 -15.77 -4.55 -11.51
CA SER A 330 -15.43 -3.66 -12.61
C SER A 330 -16.58 -3.64 -13.62
N GLY A 331 -17.47 -2.65 -13.48
CA GLY A 331 -18.55 -2.34 -14.41
C GLY A 331 -19.03 -0.91 -14.17
N ASN A 332 -18.86 -0.07 -15.18
CA ASN A 332 -19.29 1.33 -15.35
C ASN A 332 -19.74 2.11 -14.11
N TYR A 333 -18.88 3.01 -13.65
CA TYR A 333 -19.27 4.16 -12.86
C TYR A 333 -19.83 5.22 -13.84
N LEU A 334 -21.10 5.59 -13.65
CA LEU A 334 -21.96 6.34 -14.59
C LEU A 334 -22.14 5.61 -15.92
N ASN A 335 -23.26 4.90 -16.08
CA ASN A 335 -23.70 4.56 -17.42
C ASN A 335 -24.11 5.87 -18.12
N VAL A 336 -23.75 6.02 -19.40
CA VAL A 336 -24.32 7.06 -20.27
C VAL A 336 -25.83 6.85 -20.28
N GLY A 337 -26.57 7.64 -19.49
CA GLY A 337 -28.01 7.46 -19.28
C GLY A 337 -28.52 7.58 -17.84
N ASP A 338 -27.66 7.66 -16.82
CA ASP A 338 -28.11 7.75 -15.41
C ASP A 338 -28.69 9.12 -15.00
N GLY A 339 -28.96 10.00 -15.97
CA GLY A 339 -29.64 11.28 -15.81
C GLY A 339 -30.92 11.36 -16.64
N GLY A 340 -31.97 10.64 -16.22
CA GLY A 340 -33.34 10.88 -16.69
C GLY A 340 -33.84 9.92 -17.78
N TRP A 341 -34.85 9.13 -17.42
CA TRP A 341 -35.89 8.60 -18.30
C TRP A 341 -35.52 7.92 -19.62
N MET A 342 -34.32 7.36 -19.84
CA MET A 342 -34.05 6.64 -21.10
C MET A 342 -33.14 5.45 -20.85
N LYS A 343 -33.72 4.40 -20.24
CA LYS A 343 -33.03 3.11 -20.04
C LYS A 343 -32.66 2.46 -21.37
N ASP A 344 -33.41 2.64 -22.46
CA ASP A 344 -33.11 1.91 -23.70
C ASP A 344 -33.45 2.64 -25.03
N ILE A 345 -34.21 3.75 -25.05
CA ILE A 345 -34.51 4.50 -26.29
C ILE A 345 -34.71 5.98 -25.95
N GLY A 346 -34.20 6.88 -26.80
CA GLY A 346 -34.58 8.29 -26.83
C GLY A 346 -36.10 8.51 -26.76
N VAL A 347 -36.60 9.63 -26.23
CA VAL A 347 -37.99 10.03 -26.53
C VAL A 347 -38.05 10.35 -28.03
N SER A 348 -38.62 9.44 -28.80
CA SER A 348 -39.02 9.69 -30.19
C SER A 348 -40.33 10.45 -30.16
N LEU A 349 -40.29 11.72 -30.55
CA LEU A 349 -41.49 12.56 -30.63
C LEU A 349 -42.31 12.13 -31.86
N ASN A 350 -43.16 11.11 -31.68
CA ASN A 350 -43.93 10.47 -32.75
C ASN A 350 -45.29 11.12 -33.04
N ASN A 351 -45.52 12.37 -32.62
CA ASN A 351 -46.80 13.03 -32.82
C ASN A 351 -46.65 14.34 -33.58
N THR A 352 -47.61 14.60 -34.45
CA THR A 352 -47.72 15.68 -35.46
C THR A 352 -47.71 17.12 -34.91
N ALA A 353 -47.27 17.32 -33.66
CA ALA A 353 -47.25 18.59 -32.97
C ALA A 353 -45.94 19.35 -33.22
N LYS A 354 -46.00 20.69 -33.16
CA LYS A 354 -44.79 21.53 -33.16
C LYS A 354 -43.84 21.05 -32.05
N LEU A 355 -42.55 20.93 -32.35
CA LEU A 355 -41.47 20.71 -31.40
C LEU A 355 -41.48 21.77 -30.29
N SER A 356 -41.86 23.00 -30.65
CA SER A 356 -42.13 24.08 -29.72
C SER A 356 -43.45 23.94 -28.97
N ASN A 357 -44.11 22.78 -28.91
CA ASN A 357 -45.15 22.49 -27.91
C ASN A 357 -44.65 21.52 -26.85
N TYR A 358 -43.47 20.92 -27.06
CA TYR A 358 -42.88 19.99 -26.11
C TYR A 358 -42.18 20.78 -24.99
N ARG A 359 -42.80 20.79 -23.81
CA ARG A 359 -42.44 21.64 -22.65
C ARG A 359 -41.80 20.88 -21.49
N ILE A 360 -41.30 19.67 -21.76
CA ILE A 360 -40.73 18.79 -20.74
C ILE A 360 -39.20 18.90 -20.80
N ASN A 361 -38.56 19.08 -19.63
CA ASN A 361 -37.10 19.09 -19.50
C ASN A 361 -36.54 17.69 -19.75
N SER A 362 -36.15 17.42 -20.98
CA SER A 362 -35.54 16.16 -21.40
C SER A 362 -34.62 16.38 -22.61
N ILE A 363 -33.83 15.35 -22.90
CA ILE A 363 -33.13 15.20 -24.17
C ILE A 363 -34.00 14.32 -25.07
N GLY A 364 -34.26 14.74 -26.31
CA GLY A 364 -35.10 14.01 -27.25
C GLY A 364 -34.58 14.09 -28.68
N TYR A 365 -35.16 13.29 -29.56
CA TYR A 365 -34.86 13.33 -31.00
C TYR A 365 -36.12 13.74 -31.76
N ALA A 366 -35.99 14.74 -32.64
CA ALA A 366 -37.08 15.26 -33.45
C ALA A 366 -36.82 14.98 -34.94
N TYR A 367 -37.85 14.45 -35.60
CA TYR A 367 -37.84 14.16 -37.03
C TYR A 367 -38.49 15.33 -37.79
N ALA A 368 -37.77 15.93 -38.74
CA ALA A 368 -38.29 17.05 -39.55
C ALA A 368 -39.47 16.66 -40.45
N SER A 369 -39.61 15.38 -40.78
CA SER A 369 -40.74 14.88 -41.57
C SER A 369 -42.08 14.91 -40.82
N ILE A 370 -42.06 15.04 -39.49
CA ILE A 370 -43.27 15.00 -38.65
C ILE A 370 -43.36 16.17 -37.64
N SER A 371 -42.29 16.92 -37.44
CA SER A 371 -42.26 18.16 -36.62
C SER A 371 -41.95 19.36 -37.51
N THR A 372 -42.83 20.36 -37.52
CA THR A 372 -42.81 21.45 -38.52
C THR A 372 -41.87 22.61 -38.20
N ASP A 373 -41.28 22.62 -37.00
CA ASP A 373 -40.44 23.72 -36.49
C ASP A 373 -39.13 23.22 -35.87
N THR A 374 -38.55 22.15 -36.43
CA THR A 374 -37.20 21.70 -36.09
C THR A 374 -36.14 22.72 -36.53
N PHE A 375 -34.93 22.62 -35.97
CA PHE A 375 -33.86 23.52 -36.35
C PHE A 375 -33.45 23.30 -37.82
N LYS A 376 -33.47 24.39 -38.60
CA LYS A 376 -33.22 24.40 -40.06
C LYS A 376 -34.11 23.43 -40.87
N SER A 377 -35.26 23.05 -40.35
CA SER A 377 -36.14 22.04 -40.97
C SER A 377 -35.43 20.69 -41.21
N THR A 378 -34.51 20.33 -40.32
CA THR A 378 -33.75 19.07 -40.36
C THR A 378 -34.01 18.22 -39.11
N ASN A 379 -33.67 16.93 -39.17
CA ASN A 379 -33.69 16.09 -37.96
C ASN A 379 -32.66 16.62 -36.96
N ASN A 380 -33.08 16.81 -35.72
CA ASN A 380 -32.23 17.36 -34.68
C ASN A 380 -32.48 16.65 -33.34
N LEU A 381 -31.40 16.47 -32.58
CA LEU A 381 -31.51 16.28 -31.14
C LEU A 381 -31.98 17.59 -30.51
N ILE A 382 -32.81 17.50 -29.47
CA ILE A 382 -33.28 18.64 -28.72
C ILE A 382 -33.01 18.46 -27.24
N PHE A 383 -32.68 19.56 -26.56
CA PHE A 383 -32.62 19.68 -25.12
C PHE A 383 -33.48 20.85 -24.67
N ASN A 384 -34.40 20.58 -23.75
CA ASN A 384 -35.38 21.55 -23.26
C ASN A 384 -35.00 22.10 -21.88
N LEU A 385 -35.19 23.41 -21.71
CA LEU A 385 -34.93 24.15 -20.48
C LEU A 385 -36.16 25.00 -20.09
N PHE A 386 -37.02 24.47 -19.23
CA PHE A 386 -38.23 25.10 -18.69
C PHE A 386 -38.13 25.14 -17.17
N GLY A 387 -37.88 26.33 -16.62
CA GLY A 387 -37.68 26.53 -15.18
C GLY A 387 -38.88 27.15 -14.46
N TYR A 388 -39.86 27.71 -15.18
CA TYR A 388 -40.97 28.47 -14.60
C TYR A 388 -42.23 27.60 -14.41
N LEU A 389 -42.98 27.84 -13.33
CA LEU A 389 -44.06 26.97 -12.80
C LEU A 389 -45.18 26.61 -13.81
N ASN A 390 -45.39 27.43 -14.85
CA ASN A 390 -46.48 27.27 -15.82
C ASN A 390 -46.01 26.86 -17.24
N ASN A 391 -44.72 26.56 -17.42
CA ASN A 391 -44.10 26.16 -18.70
C ASN A 391 -44.24 27.18 -19.86
N LYS A 392 -44.69 28.40 -19.60
CA LYS A 392 -44.79 29.45 -20.62
C LYS A 392 -43.46 30.09 -20.97
N TYR A 393 -42.44 29.91 -20.12
CA TYR A 393 -41.10 30.43 -20.28
C TYR A 393 -40.09 29.29 -20.31
N GLY A 394 -39.30 29.23 -21.37
CA GLY A 394 -38.28 28.22 -21.54
C GLY A 394 -37.33 28.52 -22.69
N ALA A 395 -36.40 27.61 -22.91
CA ALA A 395 -35.52 27.63 -24.05
C ALA A 395 -35.32 26.21 -24.57
N GLN A 396 -34.94 26.12 -25.84
CA GLN A 396 -34.67 24.85 -26.50
C GLN A 396 -33.31 24.96 -27.19
N ILE A 397 -32.47 23.95 -27.00
CA ILE A 397 -31.20 23.78 -27.72
C ILE A 397 -31.40 22.63 -28.70
N ALA A 398 -31.03 22.83 -29.95
CA ALA A 398 -31.05 21.81 -30.99
C ALA A 398 -29.63 21.48 -31.43
N VAL A 399 -29.37 20.21 -31.73
CA VAL A 399 -28.12 19.75 -32.34
C VAL A 399 -28.46 18.90 -33.55
N ILE A 400 -27.97 19.25 -34.73
CA ILE A 400 -28.15 18.41 -35.93
C ILE A 400 -27.10 17.29 -35.87
N PRO A 401 -27.49 16.01 -35.70
CA PRO A 401 -26.56 14.91 -35.46
C PRO A 401 -25.89 14.37 -36.74
N ASN A 402 -25.77 15.19 -37.79
CA ASN A 402 -25.12 14.83 -39.06
C ASN A 402 -23.74 15.53 -39.20
N THR A 403 -23.10 15.41 -40.37
CA THR A 403 -21.77 15.99 -40.63
C THR A 403 -21.68 17.51 -40.45
N SER A 404 -22.80 18.24 -40.42
CA SER A 404 -22.81 19.70 -40.16
C SER A 404 -22.51 20.05 -38.70
N GLY A 405 -22.87 19.19 -37.74
CA GLY A 405 -22.70 19.44 -36.31
C GLY A 405 -23.29 20.77 -35.81
N ASP A 406 -24.25 21.33 -36.54
CA ASP A 406 -24.79 22.65 -36.24
C ASP A 406 -25.62 22.61 -34.96
N ILE A 407 -25.39 23.61 -34.10
CA ILE A 407 -26.11 23.80 -32.85
C ILE A 407 -26.99 25.02 -32.99
N GLY A 408 -28.28 24.84 -32.77
CA GLY A 408 -29.28 25.89 -32.75
C GLY A 408 -29.81 26.11 -31.34
N PHE A 409 -30.37 27.29 -31.10
CA PHE A 409 -31.05 27.62 -29.86
C PHE A 409 -32.22 28.56 -30.13
N ARG A 410 -33.30 28.41 -29.37
CA ARG A 410 -34.42 29.35 -29.39
C ARG A 410 -34.99 29.51 -28.00
N VAL A 411 -35.70 30.61 -27.80
CA VAL A 411 -36.40 30.94 -26.55
C VAL A 411 -37.90 30.86 -26.75
N ILE A 412 -38.60 30.54 -25.67
CA ILE A 412 -40.06 30.61 -25.58
C ILE A 412 -40.37 31.52 -24.39
N SER A 413 -41.12 32.59 -24.63
CA SER A 413 -41.46 33.56 -23.60
C SER A 413 -42.95 33.81 -23.61
N ASN A 414 -43.63 33.55 -22.49
CA ASN A 414 -45.07 33.65 -22.36
C ASN A 414 -45.86 32.95 -23.50
N ASP A 415 -45.51 31.70 -23.81
CA ASP A 415 -46.05 30.90 -24.92
C ASP A 415 -45.73 31.41 -26.35
N VAL A 416 -45.05 32.55 -26.47
CA VAL A 416 -44.52 33.03 -27.76
C VAL A 416 -43.22 32.29 -28.07
N VAL A 417 -43.19 31.58 -29.19
CA VAL A 417 -42.04 30.80 -29.65
C VAL A 417 -41.16 31.70 -30.51
N GLY A 418 -39.93 31.94 -30.07
CA GLY A 418 -38.92 32.65 -30.85
C GLY A 418 -38.34 31.79 -31.97
N ASP A 419 -37.78 32.45 -32.97
CA ASP A 419 -37.11 31.79 -34.08
C ASP A 419 -35.84 31.06 -33.61
N TRP A 420 -35.43 30.05 -34.39
CA TRP A 420 -34.15 29.40 -34.15
C TRP A 420 -32.99 30.33 -34.49
N MET A 421 -32.05 30.42 -33.56
CA MET A 421 -30.75 31.07 -33.72
C MET A 421 -29.68 30.00 -33.87
N GLU A 422 -28.77 30.15 -34.81
CA GLU A 422 -27.56 29.33 -34.86
C GLU A 422 -26.62 29.75 -33.73
N LEU A 423 -26.05 28.82 -32.97
CA LEU A 423 -25.06 29.09 -31.91
C LEU A 423 -23.66 28.70 -32.36
N ALA A 424 -23.54 27.57 -33.05
CA ALA A 424 -22.29 27.06 -33.55
C ALA A 424 -22.52 26.27 -34.84
N LYS A 425 -21.57 26.39 -35.76
CA LYS A 425 -21.46 25.57 -36.97
C LYS A 425 -20.20 24.73 -36.81
N LYS A 426 -20.20 23.44 -37.14
CA LYS A 426 -18.97 22.63 -37.04
C LYS A 426 -17.82 23.25 -37.85
N SER A 427 -18.11 23.88 -38.99
CA SER A 427 -17.11 24.59 -39.80
C SER A 427 -16.47 25.80 -39.09
N TYR A 428 -17.10 26.38 -38.06
CA TYR A 428 -16.50 27.46 -37.25
C TYR A 428 -15.55 26.91 -36.20
N VAL A 429 -15.86 25.73 -35.64
CA VAL A 429 -14.99 25.02 -34.70
C VAL A 429 -13.82 24.38 -35.44
N ASP A 430 -14.04 23.78 -36.61
CA ASP A 430 -12.98 23.18 -37.44
C ASP A 430 -11.95 24.23 -37.89
N ASN A 431 -12.35 25.49 -38.14
CA ASN A 431 -11.43 26.59 -38.46
C ASN A 431 -10.69 27.15 -37.23
N ALA A 432 -11.25 27.03 -36.02
CA ALA A 432 -10.57 27.38 -34.77
C ALA A 432 -9.61 26.26 -34.31
N LEU A 433 -9.93 25.00 -34.60
CA LEU A 433 -9.17 23.82 -34.22
C LEU A 433 -8.07 23.44 -35.24
N SER A 434 -8.17 23.86 -36.51
CA SER A 434 -7.11 23.61 -37.50
C SER A 434 -5.78 24.30 -37.15
N ASN A 435 -5.81 25.32 -36.28
CA ASN A 435 -4.64 26.01 -35.75
C ASN A 435 -4.25 25.58 -34.32
N LEU A 436 -4.99 24.68 -33.69
CA LEU A 436 -4.73 24.26 -32.32
C LEU A 436 -5.03 22.75 -32.18
N VAL A 437 -3.96 21.95 -32.34
CA VAL A 437 -3.89 20.48 -32.18
C VAL A 437 -4.13 19.69 -33.48
N THR A 438 -3.02 19.32 -34.14
CA THR A 438 -3.02 18.25 -35.13
C THR A 438 -3.15 16.89 -34.43
N SER A 439 -3.87 15.94 -35.04
CA SER A 439 -4.09 14.58 -34.52
C SER A 439 -2.81 13.81 -34.16
N THR A 440 -1.66 14.30 -34.66
CA THR A 440 -0.32 13.81 -34.39
C THR A 440 0.07 13.92 -32.91
N THR A 441 -0.36 14.96 -32.18
CA THR A 441 0.08 15.18 -30.79
C THR A 441 -0.64 14.26 -29.79
N PHE A 442 -1.94 14.00 -30.00
CA PHE A 442 -2.70 13.10 -29.14
C PHE A 442 -2.26 11.64 -29.30
N LYS A 443 -2.00 11.21 -30.54
CA LYS A 443 -1.49 9.86 -30.82
C LYS A 443 -0.06 9.66 -30.28
N ALA A 444 0.80 10.67 -30.37
CA ALA A 444 2.15 10.61 -29.79
C ALA A 444 2.17 10.53 -28.25
N GLU A 445 1.19 11.11 -27.55
CA GLU A 445 1.06 10.95 -26.09
C GLU A 445 0.35 9.64 -25.68
N LEU A 446 -0.57 9.14 -26.51
CA LEU A 446 -1.17 7.82 -26.32
C LEU A 446 -0.13 6.69 -26.51
N ASP A 447 0.72 6.81 -27.53
CA ASP A 447 1.81 5.85 -27.82
C ASP A 447 2.95 5.93 -26.80
N LYS A 448 3.07 7.03 -26.03
CA LYS A 448 3.98 7.14 -24.88
C LYS A 448 3.44 6.47 -23.60
N LYS A 449 2.12 6.33 -23.46
CA LYS A 449 1.47 5.74 -22.27
C LYS A 449 1.01 4.29 -22.44
N LEU A 450 0.99 3.77 -23.67
CA LEU A 450 0.65 2.38 -23.98
C LEU A 450 1.69 1.79 -24.93
N ASN A 451 2.75 1.20 -24.36
CA ASN A 451 3.66 0.33 -25.09
C ASN A 451 3.12 -1.11 -25.05
N THR A 452 2.86 -1.72 -26.20
CA THR A 452 2.43 -3.12 -26.36
C THR A 452 3.46 -4.17 -25.92
N ASN A 453 4.58 -3.77 -25.33
CA ASN A 453 5.64 -4.67 -24.88
C ASN A 453 5.50 -5.17 -23.43
N ASP A 454 4.44 -4.82 -22.69
CA ASP A 454 4.18 -5.37 -21.34
C ASP A 454 3.19 -6.56 -21.33
N VAL A 455 2.88 -7.14 -22.49
CA VAL A 455 2.04 -8.34 -22.61
C VAL A 455 2.78 -9.41 -23.38
N THR A 456 3.89 -9.90 -22.83
CA THR A 456 4.39 -11.27 -23.07
C THR A 456 5.56 -11.58 -22.16
N GLN A 457 5.39 -12.57 -21.28
CA GLN A 457 6.50 -13.39 -20.84
C GLN A 457 6.18 -14.84 -21.18
N THR A 458 6.91 -15.38 -22.15
CA THR A 458 6.85 -16.78 -22.53
C THR A 458 7.52 -17.60 -21.43
N SER A 459 6.74 -18.34 -20.65
CA SER A 459 7.25 -19.42 -19.82
C SER A 459 6.19 -20.53 -19.73
N GLY A 460 6.31 -21.52 -20.61
CA GLY A 460 5.65 -22.82 -20.48
C GLY A 460 4.19 -22.91 -20.97
N THR A 461 3.74 -24.15 -21.14
CA THR A 461 2.53 -24.61 -21.87
C THR A 461 1.18 -24.34 -21.18
N SER A 462 1.07 -23.33 -20.31
CA SER A 462 -0.21 -23.00 -19.65
C SER A 462 -0.98 -21.92 -20.44
N THR A 463 -2.18 -22.23 -20.91
CA THR A 463 -3.05 -21.33 -21.71
C THR A 463 -4.05 -20.51 -20.88
N THR A 464 -3.78 -20.28 -19.58
CA THR A 464 -4.67 -19.46 -18.76
C THR A 464 -4.02 -18.09 -18.51
N GLN A 465 -4.57 -17.05 -19.13
CA GLN A 465 -4.12 -15.66 -18.97
C GLN A 465 -4.33 -15.23 -17.52
N VAL A 466 -3.25 -14.91 -16.80
CA VAL A 466 -3.30 -14.28 -15.48
C VAL A 466 -2.45 -13.00 -15.51
N PRO A 467 -2.96 -11.84 -15.04
CA PRO A 467 -2.19 -10.59 -15.05
C PRO A 467 -0.90 -10.68 -14.23
N SER A 468 0.14 -9.93 -14.61
CA SER A 468 1.41 -9.88 -13.88
C SER A 468 1.25 -9.27 -12.48
N GLN A 469 2.09 -9.63 -11.51
CA GLN A 469 2.06 -9.05 -10.15
C GLN A 469 2.18 -7.51 -10.15
N ASN A 470 2.89 -6.93 -11.12
CA ASN A 470 2.97 -5.48 -11.30
C ASN A 470 1.65 -4.92 -11.84
N ALA A 471 1.02 -5.61 -12.80
CA ALA A 471 -0.33 -5.25 -13.26
C ALA A 471 -1.37 -5.38 -12.13
N VAL A 472 -1.25 -6.39 -11.25
CA VAL A 472 -2.11 -6.55 -10.06
C VAL A 472 -1.85 -5.45 -9.03
N SER A 473 -0.59 -5.06 -8.80
CA SER A 473 -0.22 -4.00 -7.86
C SER A 473 -0.65 -2.62 -8.35
N ILE A 474 -0.45 -2.33 -9.64
CA ILE A 474 -0.94 -1.11 -10.29
C ILE A 474 -2.48 -1.09 -10.27
N TRP A 475 -3.13 -2.22 -10.59
CA TRP A 475 -4.59 -2.36 -10.57
C TRP A 475 -5.21 -2.27 -9.16
N MET A 476 -4.49 -2.68 -8.12
CA MET A 476 -4.91 -2.51 -6.72
C MET A 476 -4.66 -1.09 -6.20
N ASN A 477 -3.55 -0.46 -6.60
CA ASN A 477 -3.22 0.92 -6.22
C ASN A 477 -4.10 1.97 -6.94
N ASP A 478 -4.65 1.64 -8.11
CA ASP A 478 -5.59 2.50 -8.85
C ASP A 478 -7.05 2.42 -8.35
N ARG A 479 -7.34 1.60 -7.33
CA ARG A 479 -8.69 1.49 -6.74
C ARG A 479 -8.74 2.06 -5.33
N TYR A 480 -9.65 3.00 -5.13
CA TYR A 480 -9.99 3.52 -3.81
C TYR A 480 -10.64 2.42 -2.95
N THR A 481 -10.28 2.36 -1.66
CA THR A 481 -10.95 1.48 -0.68
C THR A 481 -12.43 1.82 -0.58
N LYS A 482 -13.29 0.87 -0.17
CA LYS A 482 -14.72 1.13 0.04
C LYS A 482 -14.98 2.36 0.93
N SER A 483 -14.14 2.60 1.94
CA SER A 483 -14.19 3.80 2.78
C SER A 483 -13.82 5.10 2.02
N GLN A 484 -12.81 5.07 1.15
CA GLN A 484 -12.46 6.21 0.29
C GLN A 484 -13.51 6.46 -0.80
N VAL A 485 -14.12 5.40 -1.34
CA VAL A 485 -15.24 5.47 -2.28
C VAL A 485 -16.51 5.98 -1.58
N ASP A 486 -16.80 5.54 -0.35
CA ASP A 486 -17.92 6.02 0.46
C ASP A 486 -17.71 7.49 0.85
N SER A 487 -16.47 7.93 1.10
CA SER A 487 -16.09 9.35 1.27
C SER A 487 -16.21 10.17 -0.02
N LEU A 488 -15.95 9.58 -1.19
CA LEU A 488 -16.09 10.22 -2.51
C LEU A 488 -17.54 10.21 -3.02
N LEU A 489 -18.35 9.21 -2.64
CA LEU A 489 -19.78 9.07 -2.94
C LEU A 489 -20.63 9.91 -1.98
N ASN A 490 -20.26 10.03 -0.71
CA ASN A 490 -20.90 10.98 0.22
C ASN A 490 -20.65 12.44 -0.18
N ASN A 491 -19.66 12.69 -1.04
CA ASN A 491 -19.38 14.00 -1.60
C ASN A 491 -19.60 14.10 -3.12
N LYS A 492 -20.27 13.14 -3.77
CA LYS A 492 -20.68 13.28 -5.18
C LYS A 492 -22.20 13.17 -5.28
N MET A 493 -22.78 14.21 -5.88
CA MET A 493 -24.18 14.35 -6.33
C MET A 493 -25.06 13.12 -6.03
N ASN A 494 -25.81 13.17 -4.92
CA ASN A 494 -26.77 12.13 -4.55
C ASN A 494 -27.62 11.75 -5.78
N THR A 495 -27.61 10.47 -6.15
CA THR A 495 -28.51 9.92 -7.17
C THR A 495 -29.95 10.12 -6.69
N GLY A 496 -30.63 11.08 -7.31
CA GLY A 496 -31.90 11.65 -6.83
C GLY A 496 -31.91 13.19 -6.75
N ALA A 497 -30.75 13.86 -6.70
CA ALA A 497 -30.68 15.33 -6.65
C ALA A 497 -30.91 16.01 -8.01
N GLY A 498 -30.84 15.27 -9.12
CA GLY A 498 -31.32 15.68 -10.45
C GLY A 498 -32.55 14.89 -10.93
N GLY A 499 -33.07 13.98 -10.12
CA GLY A 499 -34.08 13.00 -10.51
C GLY A 499 -35.35 13.15 -9.68
N TRP A 500 -36.23 14.03 -10.11
CA TRP A 500 -37.70 13.96 -10.06
C TRP A 500 -38.26 15.33 -10.49
N MET A 501 -38.13 15.68 -11.76
CA MET A 501 -38.91 16.77 -12.34
C MET A 501 -39.99 16.18 -13.22
N ALA A 502 -40.89 15.43 -12.58
CA ALA A 502 -42.10 14.95 -13.24
C ALA A 502 -43.03 16.09 -13.67
N ASN A 503 -42.71 17.37 -13.39
CA ASN A 503 -43.40 18.53 -13.99
C ASN A 503 -42.73 19.94 -13.83
N ARG A 504 -41.66 20.16 -13.03
CA ARG A 504 -41.19 21.53 -12.70
C ARG A 504 -39.69 21.65 -12.39
N GLY A 505 -39.04 22.73 -12.86
CA GLY A 505 -37.73 23.26 -12.41
C GLY A 505 -37.73 23.85 -10.99
N VAL A 506 -36.54 24.18 -10.44
CA VAL A 506 -36.45 24.91 -9.16
C VAL A 506 -36.63 26.41 -9.42
N ALA A 507 -37.60 27.04 -8.75
CA ALA A 507 -37.74 28.49 -8.72
C ALA A 507 -37.09 29.03 -7.44
N LEU A 508 -36.11 29.93 -7.58
CA LEU A 508 -35.56 30.64 -6.43
C LEU A 508 -36.59 31.69 -5.98
N THR A 509 -37.21 31.46 -4.82
CA THR A 509 -38.28 32.31 -4.27
C THR A 509 -37.82 33.14 -3.06
N SER A 510 -36.54 33.04 -2.67
CA SER A 510 -35.92 33.77 -1.56
C SER A 510 -34.82 34.72 -2.02
N SER A 511 -34.53 35.73 -1.20
CA SER A 511 -33.53 36.81 -1.36
C SER A 511 -32.06 36.32 -1.40
N SER A 512 -31.73 35.39 -2.29
CA SER A 512 -30.45 34.69 -2.31
C SER A 512 -29.69 34.94 -3.63
N LYS A 513 -28.35 34.91 -3.59
CA LYS A 513 -27.56 34.99 -4.83
C LYS A 513 -27.70 33.69 -5.62
N LEU A 514 -27.80 33.80 -6.95
CA LEU A 514 -27.81 32.63 -7.82
C LEU A 514 -26.51 31.81 -7.67
N ALA A 515 -25.40 32.48 -7.36
CA ALA A 515 -24.15 31.80 -7.06
C ALA A 515 -24.27 30.88 -5.82
N ASP A 516 -24.96 31.30 -4.77
CA ASP A 516 -25.02 30.54 -3.51
C ASP A 516 -25.77 29.21 -3.66
N TYR A 517 -26.50 29.02 -4.77
CA TYR A 517 -27.15 27.77 -5.12
C TYR A 517 -26.16 26.73 -5.68
N ARG A 518 -25.31 26.17 -4.81
CA ARG A 518 -24.21 25.26 -5.12
C ARG A 518 -24.65 23.80 -5.39
N LEU A 519 -25.70 23.62 -6.18
CA LEU A 519 -26.25 22.32 -6.53
C LEU A 519 -26.45 22.20 -8.04
N ASN A 520 -26.13 21.03 -8.59
CA ASN A 520 -26.45 20.69 -9.99
C ASN A 520 -27.95 20.76 -10.21
N SER A 521 -28.39 21.75 -10.98
CA SER A 521 -29.81 22.10 -11.06
C SER A 521 -30.14 22.90 -12.31
N ILE A 522 -31.40 22.81 -12.75
CA ILE A 522 -32.01 23.67 -13.75
C ILE A 522 -33.09 24.50 -13.04
N GLY A 523 -33.10 25.81 -13.26
CA GLY A 523 -34.03 26.69 -12.56
C GLY A 523 -34.31 28.01 -13.25
N TYR A 524 -35.19 28.80 -12.63
CA TYR A 524 -35.50 30.17 -13.04
C TYR A 524 -35.19 31.12 -11.90
N ALA A 525 -34.51 32.23 -12.21
CA ALA A 525 -34.18 33.27 -11.27
C ALA A 525 -34.85 34.59 -11.70
N TRP A 526 -35.49 35.26 -10.73
CA TRP A 526 -36.32 36.44 -10.96
C TRP A 526 -35.64 37.66 -10.33
N ASN A 527 -35.46 38.72 -11.11
CA ASN A 527 -34.81 39.99 -10.74
C ASN A 527 -35.36 40.69 -9.51
N THR A 528 -36.57 40.35 -9.05
CA THR A 528 -37.18 40.94 -7.86
C THR A 528 -36.75 40.22 -6.58
N VAL A 529 -36.22 38.99 -6.68
CA VAL A 529 -35.88 38.15 -5.52
C VAL A 529 -34.45 37.59 -5.57
N SER A 530 -33.78 37.60 -6.72
CA SER A 530 -32.42 37.08 -6.87
C SER A 530 -31.45 38.20 -7.22
N SER A 531 -30.38 38.31 -6.44
CA SER A 531 -29.26 39.24 -6.70
C SER A 531 -28.15 38.50 -7.44
N ASP A 532 -27.42 39.13 -8.37
CA ASP A 532 -26.32 38.55 -9.17
C ASP A 532 -26.68 37.84 -10.50
N LEU A 533 -27.86 38.17 -11.06
CA LEU A 533 -28.35 37.62 -12.32
C LEU A 533 -27.51 38.02 -13.54
N PHE A 534 -27.58 37.19 -14.58
CA PHE A 534 -26.97 37.50 -15.86
C PHE A 534 -27.61 38.78 -16.44
N LEU A 535 -26.81 39.84 -16.56
CA LEU A 535 -27.22 41.20 -16.99
C LEU A 535 -28.34 41.83 -16.13
N GLY A 536 -28.54 41.37 -14.90
CA GLY A 536 -29.60 41.86 -14.02
C GLY A 536 -31.03 41.51 -14.50
N ALA A 537 -31.16 40.68 -15.53
CA ALA A 537 -32.45 40.28 -16.10
C ALA A 537 -32.89 38.92 -15.55
N ASN A 538 -34.20 38.64 -15.63
CA ASN A 538 -34.72 37.31 -15.35
C ASN A 538 -34.05 36.29 -16.28
N ASN A 539 -33.54 35.21 -15.73
CA ASN A 539 -32.82 34.19 -16.48
C ASN A 539 -33.20 32.78 -16.03
N LEU A 540 -33.27 31.89 -17.01
CA LEU A 540 -33.13 30.45 -16.77
C LEU A 540 -31.66 30.18 -16.49
N PHE A 541 -31.37 29.23 -15.61
CA PHE A 541 -30.00 28.87 -15.30
C PHE A 541 -29.81 27.36 -15.21
N LEU A 542 -28.58 26.93 -15.48
CA LEU A 542 -28.07 25.59 -15.25
C LEU A 542 -26.80 25.69 -14.42
N ASN A 543 -26.79 25.02 -13.28
CA ASN A 543 -25.64 24.93 -12.39
C ASN A 543 -24.93 23.60 -12.60
N LEU A 544 -23.60 23.65 -12.71
CA LEU A 544 -22.71 22.53 -12.98
C LEU A 544 -21.54 22.53 -11.98
N PHE A 545 -21.66 21.79 -10.89
CA PHE A 545 -20.66 21.56 -9.86
C PHE A 545 -20.19 20.09 -9.95
N GLY A 546 -18.92 19.92 -10.26
CA GLY A 546 -18.31 18.58 -10.44
C GLY A 546 -17.36 18.17 -9.31
N PHE A 547 -17.00 19.08 -8.42
CA PHE A 547 -16.08 18.85 -7.31
C PHE A 547 -16.82 18.58 -5.99
N THR A 548 -16.20 17.81 -5.11
CA THR A 548 -16.86 17.13 -3.99
C THR A 548 -17.49 18.06 -2.94
N ASP A 549 -16.89 19.23 -2.73
CA ASP A 549 -17.37 20.23 -1.77
C ASP A 549 -18.15 21.39 -2.43
N SER A 550 -18.44 21.27 -3.73
CA SER A 550 -19.12 22.29 -4.55
C SER A 550 -18.43 23.67 -4.59
N THR A 551 -17.15 23.76 -4.22
CA THR A 551 -16.36 25.00 -4.28
C THR A 551 -15.90 25.35 -5.70
N TYR A 552 -15.98 24.40 -6.62
CA TYR A 552 -15.68 24.57 -8.05
C TYR A 552 -16.89 24.19 -8.90
N GLY A 553 -17.28 25.09 -9.80
CA GLY A 553 -18.39 24.84 -10.73
C GLY A 553 -18.52 25.90 -11.79
N ALA A 554 -19.51 25.74 -12.67
CA ALA A 554 -19.89 26.71 -13.68
C ALA A 554 -21.40 26.92 -13.63
N GLN A 555 -21.83 28.11 -14.02
CA GLN A 555 -23.24 28.44 -14.17
C GLN A 555 -23.45 28.93 -15.60
N LEU A 556 -24.47 28.39 -16.25
CA LEU A 556 -24.97 28.86 -17.53
C LEU A 556 -26.27 29.61 -17.27
N ALA A 557 -26.46 30.75 -17.92
CA ALA A 557 -27.66 31.56 -17.83
C ALA A 557 -28.20 31.86 -19.23
N VAL A 558 -29.51 31.81 -19.35
CA VAL A 558 -30.25 32.12 -20.57
C VAL A 558 -31.31 33.14 -20.20
N ILE A 559 -31.32 34.31 -20.85
CA ILE A 559 -32.41 35.28 -20.71
C ILE A 559 -33.55 34.86 -21.64
N PRO A 560 -34.71 34.41 -21.13
CA PRO A 560 -35.81 33.93 -21.97
C PRO A 560 -36.68 35.11 -22.45
N SER A 561 -36.08 36.06 -23.16
CA SER A 561 -36.77 37.19 -23.79
C SER A 561 -36.73 37.04 -25.31
N VAL A 562 -37.90 36.85 -25.94
CA VAL A 562 -38.01 36.78 -27.40
C VAL A 562 -37.54 38.10 -28.02
N GLY A 563 -36.61 38.05 -28.98
CA GLY A 563 -36.00 39.20 -29.64
C GLY A 563 -34.80 39.85 -28.93
N ASN A 564 -34.45 39.39 -27.73
CA ASN A 564 -33.23 39.80 -26.99
C ASN A 564 -32.63 38.59 -26.29
N GLU A 565 -32.55 37.48 -27.00
CA GLU A 565 -32.05 36.22 -26.50
C GLU A 565 -30.54 36.31 -26.25
N ARG A 566 -30.14 36.02 -25.01
CA ARG A 566 -28.76 36.14 -24.56
C ARG A 566 -28.39 34.92 -23.71
N ILE A 567 -27.17 34.43 -23.93
CA ILE A 567 -26.58 33.33 -23.18
C ILE A 567 -25.26 33.80 -22.59
N GLY A 568 -25.11 33.58 -21.29
CA GLY A 568 -23.89 33.85 -20.56
C GLY A 568 -23.49 32.66 -19.72
N PHE A 569 -22.20 32.54 -19.43
CA PHE A 569 -21.71 31.63 -18.40
C PHE A 569 -20.85 32.38 -17.40
N ARG A 570 -20.65 31.79 -16.23
CA ARG A 570 -19.62 32.19 -15.29
C ARG A 570 -19.05 30.96 -14.62
N VAL A 571 -17.83 31.10 -14.11
CA VAL A 571 -17.13 30.03 -13.39
C VAL A 571 -17.01 30.41 -11.93
N ILE A 572 -17.07 29.42 -11.06
CA ILE A 572 -16.83 29.52 -9.63
C ILE A 572 -15.61 28.67 -9.33
N GLN A 573 -14.59 29.26 -8.71
CA GLN A 573 -13.34 28.58 -8.36
C GLN A 573 -13.00 28.85 -6.90
N SER A 574 -12.86 27.81 -6.09
CA SER A 574 -12.54 27.94 -4.65
C SER A 574 -13.47 28.92 -3.92
N ASN A 575 -14.79 28.82 -4.16
CA ASN A 575 -15.82 29.77 -3.68
C ASN A 575 -15.77 31.20 -4.25
N ASN A 576 -14.76 31.54 -5.06
CA ASN A 576 -14.71 32.82 -5.76
C ASN A 576 -15.66 32.78 -6.98
N VAL A 577 -16.62 33.70 -7.03
CA VAL A 577 -17.64 33.76 -8.09
C VAL A 577 -17.15 34.70 -9.18
N GLY A 578 -16.84 34.14 -10.34
CA GLY A 578 -16.49 34.93 -11.52
C GLY A 578 -17.65 35.80 -12.00
N GLY A 579 -17.32 36.90 -12.66
CA GLY A 579 -18.30 37.73 -13.36
C GLY A 579 -18.98 36.95 -14.48
N TRP A 580 -20.17 37.40 -14.88
CA TRP A 580 -20.85 36.83 -16.05
C TRP A 580 -20.11 37.19 -17.34
N ILE A 581 -19.89 36.17 -18.17
CA ILE A 581 -19.34 36.27 -19.51
C ILE A 581 -20.48 35.99 -20.49
N GLU A 582 -20.88 37.00 -21.24
CA GLU A 582 -21.81 36.83 -22.37
C GLU A 582 -21.04 36.25 -23.56
N PHE A 583 -21.53 35.15 -24.15
CA PHE A 583 -20.84 34.50 -25.27
C PHE A 583 -21.72 34.24 -26.49
N ALA A 584 -23.04 34.31 -26.34
CA ALA A 584 -23.96 34.30 -27.47
C ALA A 584 -25.08 35.30 -27.25
N THR A 585 -25.27 36.19 -28.21
CA THR A 585 -26.48 36.99 -28.34
C THR A 585 -27.05 36.74 -29.72
N LYS A 586 -28.37 36.87 -29.88
CA LYS A 586 -28.98 36.92 -31.22
C LYS A 586 -28.19 37.86 -32.14
N ASN A 587 -27.82 39.02 -31.60
CA ASN A 587 -27.05 40.03 -32.29
C ASN A 587 -25.61 39.60 -32.63
N TYR A 588 -24.92 38.78 -31.84
CA TYR A 588 -23.52 38.41 -32.13
C TYR A 588 -23.42 37.34 -33.22
N VAL A 589 -24.36 36.38 -33.26
CA VAL A 589 -24.36 35.32 -34.28
C VAL A 589 -24.94 35.83 -35.62
N ASP A 590 -25.85 36.80 -35.57
CA ASP A 590 -26.39 37.45 -36.77
C ASP A 590 -25.46 38.56 -37.31
N ASN A 591 -24.57 39.17 -36.51
CA ASN A 591 -23.76 40.34 -36.91
C ASN A 591 -22.28 40.08 -37.28
N ILE A 592 -21.87 38.85 -37.63
CA ILE A 592 -20.76 38.73 -38.60
C ILE A 592 -21.36 38.92 -39.99
N THR A 593 -21.66 40.17 -40.31
CA THR A 593 -22.56 40.53 -41.42
C THR A 593 -21.85 40.70 -42.76
N LEU A 594 -20.54 41.00 -42.77
CA LEU A 594 -19.83 41.26 -44.02
C LEU A 594 -19.27 39.97 -44.63
N GLY A 595 -19.74 39.62 -45.84
CA GLY A 595 -19.28 38.46 -46.63
C GLY A 595 -20.04 37.16 -46.41
N LYS A 596 -21.00 37.09 -45.48
CA LYS A 596 -21.85 35.90 -45.28
C LYS A 596 -22.96 35.86 -46.32
N GLY A 597 -22.77 35.08 -47.39
CA GLY A 597 -23.76 34.89 -48.47
C GLY A 597 -23.85 36.03 -49.48
N GLN A 598 -23.11 37.13 -49.25
CA GLN A 598 -22.99 38.27 -50.14
C GLN A 598 -22.08 37.95 -51.33
N LYS A 599 -22.31 38.61 -52.48
CA LYS A 599 -21.49 38.48 -53.68
C LYS A 599 -20.97 39.85 -54.12
N TYR A 600 -19.85 39.87 -54.84
CA TYR A 600 -19.38 41.09 -55.49
C TYR A 600 -20.24 41.39 -56.72
N HIS A 601 -20.79 42.60 -56.76
CA HIS A 601 -21.49 43.17 -57.91
C HIS A 601 -20.65 44.32 -58.48
N SER A 602 -20.54 44.40 -59.80
CA SER A 602 -19.93 45.54 -60.47
C SER A 602 -21.01 46.59 -60.75
N GLU A 603 -20.86 47.77 -60.17
CA GLU A 603 -21.86 48.85 -60.25
C GLU A 603 -21.39 49.99 -61.15
N LYS A 604 -20.27 49.79 -61.89
CA LYS A 604 -19.61 50.83 -62.70
C LYS A 604 -20.57 51.54 -63.67
N THR A 605 -21.52 50.81 -64.26
CA THR A 605 -22.49 51.33 -65.23
C THR A 605 -23.82 51.76 -64.62
N GLU A 606 -24.08 51.34 -63.38
CA GLU A 606 -25.38 51.53 -62.72
C GLU A 606 -25.34 52.70 -61.72
N LYS A 607 -24.15 53.06 -61.23
CA LYS A 607 -23.97 54.11 -60.23
C LYS A 607 -23.15 55.29 -60.74
N VAL A 608 -23.54 56.48 -60.28
CA VAL A 608 -23.00 57.76 -60.72
C VAL A 608 -22.47 58.53 -59.51
N ALA A 609 -21.24 59.01 -59.61
CA ALA A 609 -20.62 59.86 -58.58
C ALA A 609 -21.50 61.09 -58.26
N GLY A 610 -21.53 61.50 -56.99
CA GLY A 610 -22.35 62.60 -56.48
C GLY A 610 -23.79 62.22 -56.14
N THR A 611 -24.25 61.03 -56.54
CA THR A 611 -25.58 60.52 -56.18
C THR A 611 -25.56 59.87 -54.80
N ASN A 612 -26.53 60.20 -53.94
CA ASN A 612 -26.73 59.49 -52.68
C ASN A 612 -27.50 58.19 -52.91
N TYR A 613 -26.86 57.07 -52.60
CA TYR A 613 -27.45 55.74 -52.55
C TYR A 613 -27.80 55.37 -51.11
N THR A 614 -28.70 54.41 -50.92
CA THR A 614 -29.01 53.85 -49.60
C THR A 614 -28.68 52.36 -49.63
N ASN A 615 -28.01 51.85 -48.60
CA ASN A 615 -27.89 50.41 -48.44
C ASN A 615 -29.27 49.85 -48.02
N THR A 616 -30.00 49.30 -48.98
CA THR A 616 -31.33 48.70 -48.75
C THR A 616 -31.26 47.24 -48.31
N THR A 617 -30.07 46.65 -48.22
CA THR A 617 -29.91 45.28 -47.74
C THR A 617 -30.04 45.21 -46.23
N ALA A 618 -30.40 44.04 -45.71
CA ALA A 618 -30.44 43.79 -44.27
C ALA A 618 -29.04 43.62 -43.64
N ALA A 619 -27.97 43.65 -44.46
CA ALA A 619 -26.59 43.42 -44.06
C ALA A 619 -25.72 44.66 -44.33
N ALA A 620 -24.59 44.80 -43.63
CA ALA A 620 -23.60 45.80 -44.01
C ALA A 620 -23.02 45.42 -45.39
N ILE A 621 -22.80 46.41 -46.26
CA ILE A 621 -22.16 46.20 -47.56
C ILE A 621 -20.76 46.80 -47.54
N TYR A 622 -19.86 46.25 -48.35
CA TYR A 622 -18.54 46.83 -48.58
C TYR A 622 -18.46 47.41 -49.98
N VAL A 623 -18.21 48.71 -50.07
CA VAL A 623 -18.13 49.46 -51.33
C VAL A 623 -16.67 49.76 -51.60
N CYS A 624 -16.21 49.47 -52.81
CA CYS A 624 -14.89 49.81 -53.30
C CYS A 624 -15.03 50.49 -54.66
N ALA A 625 -14.48 51.68 -54.82
CA ALA A 625 -14.49 52.38 -56.09
C ALA A 625 -13.16 53.08 -56.37
N SER A 626 -12.78 53.08 -57.64
CA SER A 626 -11.51 53.60 -58.10
C SER A 626 -11.68 54.60 -59.23
N ILE A 627 -10.84 55.63 -59.23
CA ILE A 627 -10.66 56.58 -60.34
C ILE A 627 -9.26 56.39 -60.93
N LEU A 628 -9.11 56.81 -62.19
CA LEU A 628 -7.83 56.86 -62.89
C LEU A 628 -7.60 58.28 -63.39
N GLN A 629 -6.44 58.86 -63.07
CA GLN A 629 -6.01 60.13 -63.64
C GLN A 629 -5.50 59.92 -65.06
N ARG A 630 -6.06 60.64 -66.04
CA ARG A 630 -5.67 60.55 -67.46
C ARG A 630 -4.80 61.71 -67.93
N ASP A 631 -4.77 62.80 -67.16
CA ASP A 631 -4.05 64.02 -67.52
C ASP A 631 -2.62 64.04 -66.98
N THR A 632 -1.68 64.51 -67.81
CA THR A 632 -0.28 64.69 -67.42
C THR A 632 -0.16 65.89 -66.47
N GLY A 633 0.28 65.65 -65.23
CA GLY A 633 0.53 66.70 -64.23
C GLY A 633 -0.70 67.16 -63.41
N GLY A 634 -1.87 66.54 -63.62
CA GLY A 634 -3.08 66.84 -62.84
C GLY A 634 -3.18 66.03 -61.54
N GLN A 635 -3.83 66.62 -60.52
CA GLN A 635 -4.27 65.92 -59.30
C GLN A 635 -5.75 65.56 -59.42
N ALA A 636 -6.11 64.34 -59.03
CA ALA A 636 -7.50 63.92 -58.91
C ALA A 636 -7.77 63.29 -57.54
N ASN A 637 -8.97 63.52 -57.02
CA ASN A 637 -9.39 63.03 -55.71
C ASN A 637 -10.68 62.22 -55.86
N ILE A 638 -10.80 61.18 -55.04
CA ILE A 638 -12.02 60.43 -54.80
C ILE A 638 -12.31 60.43 -53.30
N SER A 639 -13.55 60.73 -52.93
CA SER A 639 -13.99 60.84 -51.54
C SER A 639 -15.25 60.01 -51.32
N ALA A 640 -15.28 59.27 -50.22
CA ALA A 640 -16.41 58.45 -49.81
C ALA A 640 -17.10 59.06 -48.59
N TYR A 641 -18.43 59.11 -48.63
CA TYR A 641 -19.26 59.58 -47.53
C TYR A 641 -20.29 58.54 -47.14
N VAL A 642 -20.55 58.39 -45.85
CA VAL A 642 -21.64 57.59 -45.28
C VAL A 642 -22.40 58.48 -44.31
N ASP A 643 -23.72 58.59 -44.48
CA ASP A 643 -24.60 59.49 -43.72
C ASP A 643 -24.06 60.93 -43.64
N SER A 644 -23.54 61.40 -44.78
CA SER A 644 -22.86 62.70 -44.96
C SER A 644 -21.54 62.88 -44.20
N ALA A 645 -21.09 61.91 -43.40
CA ALA A 645 -19.76 61.92 -42.80
C ALA A 645 -18.71 61.48 -43.83
N LEU A 646 -17.61 62.23 -43.95
CA LEU A 646 -16.48 61.85 -44.79
C LEU A 646 -15.74 60.66 -44.16
N ILE A 647 -15.71 59.53 -44.87
CA ILE A 647 -15.08 58.29 -44.40
C ILE A 647 -13.65 58.19 -44.89
N GLN A 648 -13.42 58.50 -46.17
CA GLN A 648 -12.09 58.40 -46.78
C GLN A 648 -11.96 59.35 -47.96
N THR A 649 -10.78 59.96 -48.10
CA THR A 649 -10.36 60.65 -49.33
C THR A 649 -9.04 60.06 -49.78
N GLN A 650 -8.91 59.80 -51.08
CA GLN A 650 -7.68 59.36 -51.72
C GLN A 650 -7.39 60.24 -52.93
N SER A 651 -6.11 60.47 -53.17
CA SER A 651 -5.60 61.31 -54.26
C SER A 651 -4.66 60.50 -55.14
N CYS A 652 -4.72 60.73 -56.45
CA CYS A 652 -3.70 60.28 -57.38
C CYS A 652 -3.09 61.47 -58.13
N TYR A 653 -1.80 61.33 -58.46
CA TYR A 653 -0.97 62.39 -59.06
C TYR A 653 -0.28 61.81 -60.29
N ALA A 654 -0.28 62.59 -61.38
CA ALA A 654 0.27 62.20 -62.69
C ALA A 654 -0.57 61.18 -63.47
N LYS A 655 -0.31 61.13 -64.78
CA LYS A 655 -1.03 60.34 -65.75
C LYS A 655 -0.94 58.83 -65.45
N ASP A 656 -2.04 58.13 -65.65
CA ASP A 656 -2.23 56.69 -65.47
C ASP A 656 -2.04 56.18 -64.03
N THR A 657 -2.29 57.04 -63.03
CA THR A 657 -2.29 56.68 -61.61
C THR A 657 -3.70 56.52 -61.02
N TRP A 658 -3.85 55.56 -60.12
CA TRP A 658 -5.14 55.15 -59.54
C TRP A 658 -5.31 55.67 -58.12
N ALA A 659 -6.53 56.08 -57.78
CA ALA A 659 -6.94 56.30 -56.40
C ALA A 659 -8.21 55.50 -56.11
N THR A 660 -8.25 54.85 -54.95
CA THR A 660 -9.35 53.94 -54.58
C THR A 660 -9.83 54.26 -53.17
N VAL A 661 -11.14 54.40 -53.01
CA VAL A 661 -11.78 54.42 -51.69
C VAL A 661 -12.48 53.11 -51.44
N SER A 662 -12.44 52.65 -50.19
CA SER A 662 -13.12 51.43 -49.77
C SER A 662 -13.67 51.59 -48.36
N PHE A 663 -14.95 51.30 -48.18
CA PHE A 663 -15.66 51.60 -46.94
C PHE A 663 -16.85 50.67 -46.73
N ILE A 664 -17.27 50.53 -45.47
CA ILE A 664 -18.44 49.75 -45.07
C ILE A 664 -19.64 50.68 -44.95
N VAL A 665 -20.79 50.26 -45.48
CA VAL A 665 -22.06 50.99 -45.35
C VAL A 665 -23.04 50.14 -44.54
N PRO A 666 -23.46 50.58 -43.34
CA PRO A 666 -24.45 49.87 -42.53
C PRO A 666 -25.83 49.75 -43.23
N PRO A 667 -26.69 48.79 -42.84
CA PRO A 667 -28.07 48.71 -43.32
C PRO A 667 -28.83 50.02 -43.09
N GLY A 668 -29.53 50.51 -44.11
CA GLY A 668 -30.33 51.74 -44.05
C GLY A 668 -29.52 53.04 -44.14
N SER A 669 -28.19 53.00 -44.00
CA SER A 669 -27.34 54.19 -44.16
C SER A 669 -27.26 54.63 -45.61
N SER A 670 -27.19 55.95 -45.79
CA SER A 670 -26.93 56.60 -47.07
C SER A 670 -25.43 56.66 -47.34
N TYR A 671 -25.03 56.57 -48.60
CA TYR A 671 -23.64 56.76 -49.00
C TYR A 671 -23.54 57.39 -50.37
N ARG A 672 -22.45 58.11 -50.59
CA ARG A 672 -22.08 58.62 -51.91
C ARG A 672 -20.59 58.63 -52.10
N ILE A 673 -20.19 58.62 -53.36
CA ILE A 673 -18.80 58.79 -53.77
C ILE A 673 -18.72 60.07 -54.59
N GLU A 674 -17.82 60.95 -54.22
CA GLU A 674 -17.49 62.16 -54.97
C GLU A 674 -16.15 61.98 -55.68
N LYS A 675 -16.02 62.61 -56.84
CA LYS A 675 -14.80 62.57 -57.65
C LYS A 675 -14.46 63.98 -58.14
N GLY A 676 -13.19 64.21 -58.47
CA GLY A 676 -12.76 65.42 -59.18
C GLY A 676 -13.47 65.61 -60.53
N ALA A 677 -13.57 66.87 -60.99
CA ALA A 677 -14.33 67.23 -62.19
C ALA A 677 -13.88 66.49 -63.47
N ASN A 678 -12.57 66.23 -63.62
CA ASN A 678 -11.97 65.73 -64.86
C ASN A 678 -11.60 64.23 -64.85
N VAL A 679 -12.10 63.45 -63.90
CA VAL A 679 -11.85 62.00 -63.83
C VAL A 679 -13.15 61.21 -63.87
N ASN A 680 -13.10 59.97 -64.33
CA ASN A 680 -14.23 59.04 -64.31
C ASN A 680 -13.97 57.89 -63.33
N ILE A 681 -15.04 57.26 -62.86
CA ILE A 681 -14.95 56.03 -62.08
C ILE A 681 -14.56 54.90 -63.02
N GLU A 682 -13.43 54.24 -62.75
CA GLU A 682 -12.93 53.12 -63.54
C GLU A 682 -13.35 51.77 -62.98
N ALA A 683 -13.64 51.69 -61.68
CA ALA A 683 -14.21 50.51 -61.04
C ALA A 683 -15.15 50.95 -59.92
N TRP A 684 -16.28 50.26 -59.79
CA TRP A 684 -17.15 50.34 -58.62
C TRP A 684 -17.64 48.94 -58.35
N SER A 685 -17.35 48.42 -57.17
CA SER A 685 -17.77 47.09 -56.76
C SER A 685 -18.36 47.12 -55.35
N GLU A 686 -19.42 46.37 -55.17
CA GLU A 686 -20.10 46.24 -53.89
C GLU A 686 -20.19 44.76 -53.51
N LEU A 687 -19.68 44.41 -52.34
CA LEU A 687 -20.01 43.14 -51.70
C LEU A 687 -21.34 43.34 -50.97
N ARG A 688 -22.42 42.77 -51.52
CA ARG A 688 -23.76 42.91 -50.97
C ARG A 688 -24.58 41.63 -50.97
#